data_AF-A0A8S1JW71-F1
#
_entry.id   AF-A0A8S1JW71-F1
#
_cell.length_a   1.000
_cell.length_b   1.000
_cell.length_c   1.000
_cell.angle_alpha   90.00
_cell.angle_beta   90.00
_cell.angle_gamma   90.00
#
_symmetry.space_group_name_H-M   'P 1'
#
loop_
_entity.id
_entity.type
_entity.pdbx_description
1 polymer ?
#
loop_
_entity_poly.entity_id
_entity_poly.type
_entity_poly.pdbx_seq_one_letter_code
_entity_poly.pdbx_strand_id
1 'polypeptide(L)'
;MGITEFDLQPLNKIKVPVEYENDAQFYIESITKQHEKRRQRLLIEYNELLNLKQVESSQAPKTFVQDEKIDDGQSLKINDRLLKVKKIQQEQREQQLLLYSQKEQLIESRRQKKSSEREFRAYQKELLETSRMEQNQRNRAQLSKMMHDKYEKRKMSYDAKLQRLELFKQAQQIVPRKTRLNETLARYQKSVEDRKLQDKERLRKLEESLEKANSKKSSNITEIKRKGLLEQLKIEDAIFNRERSWHVKQSRLIEKLQIRTEVVRRSLKQEKQKPYPFPKFLQKKILSYYFVLLQKSQINQNARVSMTQRRKHQKCFRLKIKYKEINLLKLIICFYITDMDYLTQDEVGGIVAKGLAVLYLEKPQFPIDYLAKWLLTYSQLLEKQKTREERQQVKETKIKEFKVLTQQLAFLNEESERLENLQKEKHEQFLEQIKQAKYHDEFLGDVFCDYVAKRFRVNSYVCELDFPRKEIDLNLEDDENAHINQEGTKLLTYIYTDQNSKFLIGQNLLPETGVTYDALKEPQPDENGEVIQTNGIYISNVVKEPRIVYHKWPKLGAYYAIPLVYQSCLYEQSFDQGIEQRSQYLILKENQDKERSAKEAEFEERLESEDPAVIEQEKQAYLAGLEPLLEPSFAQQKKEYVFCIDTLGQDREIPENHRQEIFDLVNMLIKQWELQEIQSMKADVELQLHYQTQLGAPYKEILENWTLEEEQYVESHQEKLAEFKENEKLFQYEVDCLKLERLREKLSDREFIQPLLNLNNCRIIKFNSIIQSGLYLIGANKADINQPDNNRLNIRKLVLDENLIQQIVSYNHRGPKPEPQYKWCYVDRVQKRIEKIEQEQVDAYNLILGRMLKFLQLTCKLRKLDIEIRKDIIANKRKQIEQLKEEVTKLNELKETALKEHKEQLSPEELEEFNQEEWDANFDSEHPMPEIPENPADEIDDDYIVEQPQQ
;
A
#
# COMPACT_ATOMS: atom_id res chain seq x y z
N MET A 1 20.14 -4.98 -3.50
CA MET A 1 21.38 -4.47 -2.87
C MET A 1 21.02 -3.21 -2.12
N GLY A 2 20.99 -3.23 -0.79
CA GLY A 2 20.70 -2.03 0.01
C GLY A 2 21.96 -1.19 0.13
N ILE A 3 21.90 0.07 -0.32
CA ILE A 3 22.90 1.10 -0.04
C ILE A 3 22.23 2.07 0.92
N THR A 4 22.81 2.27 2.10
CA THR A 4 22.24 3.18 3.10
C THR A 4 22.77 4.60 2.91
N GLU A 5 22.08 5.60 3.46
CA GLU A 5 22.59 6.99 3.47
C GLU A 5 23.92 7.11 4.24
N PHE A 6 24.18 6.19 5.18
CA PHE A 6 25.45 6.07 5.89
C PHE A 6 26.62 5.66 4.96
N ASP A 7 26.37 4.78 3.98
CA ASP A 7 27.37 4.37 2.99
C ASP A 7 27.72 5.48 1.98
N LEU A 8 26.89 6.53 1.86
CA LEU A 8 27.13 7.67 0.97
C LEU A 8 27.99 8.78 1.60
N GLN A 9 28.11 8.84 2.94
CA GLN A 9 28.89 9.86 3.63
C GLN A 9 30.38 9.99 3.21
N PRO A 10 31.10 8.91 2.84
CA PRO A 10 32.49 9.01 2.36
C PRO A 10 32.64 9.78 1.04
N LEU A 11 31.64 9.74 0.15
CA LEU A 11 31.69 10.36 -1.18
C LEU A 11 31.84 11.89 -1.09
N ASN A 12 31.18 12.51 -0.10
CA ASN A 12 31.23 13.94 0.18
C ASN A 12 32.61 14.48 0.62
N LYS A 13 33.64 13.61 0.73
CA LYS A 13 35.01 13.96 1.09
C LYS A 13 36.02 13.78 -0.05
N ILE A 14 35.59 13.29 -1.23
CA ILE A 14 36.47 13.10 -2.38
C ILE A 14 36.71 14.45 -3.06
N LYS A 15 37.95 14.97 -2.96
CA LYS A 15 38.40 16.12 -3.76
C LYS A 15 38.68 15.67 -5.19
N VAL A 16 37.71 15.85 -6.08
CA VAL A 16 37.89 15.61 -7.52
C VAL A 16 38.71 16.75 -8.13
N PRO A 17 39.77 16.47 -8.93
CA PRO A 17 40.46 17.51 -9.69
C PRO A 17 39.52 18.13 -10.73
N VAL A 18 39.63 19.44 -10.97
CA VAL A 18 38.71 20.21 -11.83
C VAL A 18 38.61 19.65 -13.27
N GLU A 19 39.67 18.98 -13.73
CA GLU A 19 39.75 18.30 -15.03
C GLU A 19 38.73 17.13 -15.19
N TYR A 20 38.26 16.54 -14.09
CA TYR A 20 37.37 15.36 -14.06
C TYR A 20 35.97 15.65 -13.51
N GLU A 21 35.60 16.92 -13.32
CA GLU A 21 34.36 17.33 -12.62
C GLU A 21 33.06 16.90 -13.35
N ASN A 22 33.16 16.40 -14.59
CA ASN A 22 32.05 15.83 -15.39
C ASN A 22 32.30 14.39 -15.90
N ASP A 23 33.39 13.71 -15.48
CA ASP A 23 33.71 12.36 -15.99
C ASP A 23 33.08 11.26 -15.12
N ALA A 24 31.97 10.69 -15.63
CA ALA A 24 31.27 9.59 -14.96
C ALA A 24 32.11 8.31 -14.81
N GLN A 25 33.11 8.06 -15.67
CA GLN A 25 33.96 6.88 -15.57
C GLN A 25 34.92 7.00 -14.37
N PHE A 26 35.48 8.20 -14.13
CA PHE A 26 36.34 8.47 -12.98
C PHE A 26 35.63 8.24 -11.64
N TYR A 27 34.36 8.64 -11.52
CA TYR A 27 33.54 8.36 -10.32
C TYR A 27 33.29 6.85 -10.14
N ILE A 28 32.97 6.12 -11.21
CA ILE A 28 32.72 4.67 -11.15
C ILE A 28 33.99 3.92 -10.74
N GLU A 29 35.15 4.20 -11.33
CA GLU A 29 36.44 3.62 -10.92
C GLU A 29 36.82 3.98 -9.47
N SER A 30 36.59 5.22 -9.06
CA SER A 30 36.88 5.65 -7.68
C SER A 30 36.04 4.89 -6.65
N ILE A 31 34.77 4.63 -6.97
CA ILE A 31 33.84 3.87 -6.13
C ILE A 31 34.23 2.38 -6.07
N THR A 32 34.43 1.71 -7.22
CA THR A 32 34.80 0.29 -7.23
C THR A 32 36.12 0.04 -6.52
N LYS A 33 37.12 0.92 -6.71
CA LYS A 33 38.44 0.84 -6.07
C LYS A 33 38.39 1.09 -4.55
N GLN A 34 37.42 1.86 -4.05
CA GLN A 34 37.14 1.92 -2.61
C GLN A 34 36.45 0.65 -2.08
N HIS A 35 35.45 0.11 -2.78
CA HIS A 35 34.79 -1.13 -2.39
C HIS A 35 35.75 -2.33 -2.35
N GLU A 36 36.61 -2.48 -3.35
CA GLU A 36 37.67 -3.50 -3.38
C GLU A 36 38.59 -3.39 -2.16
N LYS A 37 39.00 -2.16 -1.81
CA LYS A 37 39.87 -1.90 -0.66
C LYS A 37 39.17 -2.10 0.70
N ARG A 38 37.86 -1.89 0.80
CA ARG A 38 37.04 -2.23 1.99
C ARG A 38 36.89 -3.75 2.11
N ARG A 39 36.62 -4.45 1.00
CA ARG A 39 36.53 -5.92 0.91
C ARG A 39 37.83 -6.61 1.30
N GLN A 40 38.98 -6.09 0.87
CA GLN A 40 40.30 -6.62 1.25
C GLN A 40 40.57 -6.53 2.76
N ARG A 41 40.16 -5.44 3.44
CA ARG A 41 40.30 -5.33 4.91
C ARG A 41 39.46 -6.36 5.65
N LEU A 42 38.19 -6.49 5.29
CA LEU A 42 37.27 -7.46 5.91
C LEU A 42 37.75 -8.91 5.72
N LEU A 43 38.45 -9.21 4.61
CA LEU A 43 39.10 -10.51 4.40
C LEU A 43 40.32 -10.73 5.30
N ILE A 44 41.09 -9.69 5.63
CA ILE A 44 42.21 -9.77 6.57
C ILE A 44 41.67 -9.99 7.99
N GLU A 45 40.74 -9.13 8.41
CA GLU A 45 40.08 -9.16 9.73
C GLU A 45 39.38 -10.51 10.00
N TYR A 46 38.70 -11.08 9.01
CA TYR A 46 38.13 -12.42 9.08
C TYR A 46 39.18 -13.53 9.26
N ASN A 47 40.32 -13.43 8.58
CA ASN A 47 41.42 -14.40 8.71
C ASN A 47 42.15 -14.26 10.05
N GLU A 48 42.27 -13.05 10.59
CA GLU A 48 42.82 -12.79 11.93
C GLU A 48 41.94 -13.42 13.02
N LEU A 49 40.61 -13.28 12.92
CA LEU A 49 39.64 -13.93 13.82
C LEU A 49 39.67 -15.47 13.71
N LEU A 50 39.85 -16.02 12.50
CA LEU A 50 40.04 -17.47 12.32
C LEU A 50 41.31 -17.99 13.00
N ASN A 51 42.41 -17.23 12.92
CA ASN A 51 43.68 -17.61 13.54
C ASN A 51 43.61 -17.52 15.08
N LEU A 52 42.99 -16.48 15.64
CA LEU A 52 42.76 -16.36 17.09
C LEU A 52 42.03 -17.58 17.64
N LYS A 53 40.98 -18.03 16.95
CA LYS A 53 40.17 -19.19 17.34
C LYS A 53 40.91 -20.55 17.27
N GLN A 54 42.11 -20.60 16.67
CA GLN A 54 42.99 -21.78 16.72
C GLN A 54 44.02 -21.73 17.85
N VAL A 55 44.25 -20.57 18.47
CA VAL A 55 45.20 -20.41 19.59
C VAL A 55 44.53 -20.72 20.93
N GLU A 56 43.27 -20.32 21.10
CA GLU A 56 42.53 -20.48 22.37
C GLU A 56 42.25 -21.95 22.76
N SER A 57 42.29 -22.91 21.83
CA SER A 57 42.05 -24.33 22.11
C SER A 57 43.25 -25.08 22.71
N SER A 58 44.19 -24.37 23.35
CA SER A 58 45.49 -24.94 23.76
C SER A 58 45.98 -24.58 25.17
N GLN A 59 45.08 -24.21 26.09
CA GLN A 59 45.41 -24.09 27.52
C GLN A 59 44.53 -25.02 28.38
N ALA A 60 45.17 -25.97 29.06
CA ALA A 60 44.54 -26.85 30.03
C ALA A 60 44.90 -26.42 31.47
N PRO A 61 43.94 -26.25 32.39
CA PRO A 61 44.22 -25.98 33.79
C PRO A 61 44.78 -27.22 34.49
N LYS A 62 45.64 -27.03 35.50
CA LYS A 62 46.21 -28.11 36.31
C LYS A 62 45.58 -28.20 37.69
N THR A 63 45.31 -29.44 38.10
CA THR A 63 45.37 -29.97 39.48
C THR A 63 44.60 -29.27 40.61
N PHE A 64 43.71 -30.02 41.26
CA PHE A 64 43.90 -30.35 42.68
C PHE A 64 43.52 -31.82 42.95
N VAL A 65 43.74 -32.30 44.18
CA VAL A 65 43.78 -33.72 44.60
C VAL A 65 42.72 -33.91 45.72
N GLN A 66 41.95 -35.00 45.82
CA GLN A 66 42.33 -36.27 46.46
C GLN A 66 41.24 -37.36 46.30
N ASP A 67 41.70 -38.63 46.31
CA ASP A 67 41.04 -39.87 46.79
C ASP A 67 39.64 -40.27 46.24
N GLU A 68 39.25 -41.56 46.13
CA GLU A 68 39.88 -42.81 46.58
C GLU A 68 39.77 -43.96 45.51
N LYS A 69 40.01 -45.22 45.89
CA LYS A 69 40.15 -46.41 45.01
C LYS A 69 38.78 -46.94 44.53
N ILE A 70 38.73 -47.60 43.34
CA ILE A 70 38.07 -48.91 43.04
C ILE A 70 38.04 -49.22 41.52
N ASP A 71 38.06 -50.52 41.17
CA ASP A 71 37.75 -51.19 39.88
C ASP A 71 38.52 -50.85 38.57
N ASP A 72 39.47 -51.73 38.24
CA ASP A 72 39.98 -51.94 36.87
C ASP A 72 38.89 -52.34 35.85
N GLY A 73 37.72 -52.80 36.33
CA GLY A 73 36.57 -53.17 35.49
C GLY A 73 35.95 -52.01 34.70
N GLN A 74 36.23 -50.75 35.06
CA GLN A 74 35.70 -49.59 34.33
C GLN A 74 36.53 -49.21 33.10
N SER A 75 37.84 -49.44 33.10
CA SER A 75 38.76 -49.01 32.03
C SER A 75 38.40 -49.61 30.66
N LEU A 76 37.99 -50.88 30.63
CA LEU A 76 37.50 -51.52 29.40
C LEU A 76 36.20 -50.89 28.90
N LYS A 77 35.22 -50.64 29.78
CA LYS A 77 33.94 -50.00 29.41
C LYS A 77 34.12 -48.55 28.93
N ILE A 78 35.11 -47.83 29.47
CA ILE A 78 35.47 -46.48 29.03
C ILE A 78 36.10 -46.52 27.63
N ASN A 79 37.06 -47.42 27.38
CA ASN A 79 37.66 -47.58 26.05
C ASN A 79 36.63 -47.99 24.99
N ASP A 80 35.70 -48.88 25.33
CA ASP A 80 34.63 -49.33 24.44
C ASP A 80 33.63 -48.21 24.09
N ARG A 81 33.29 -47.36 25.07
CA ARG A 81 32.53 -46.11 24.85
C ARG A 81 33.31 -45.12 23.98
N LEU A 82 34.62 -44.97 24.21
CA LEU A 82 35.47 -44.04 23.47
C LEU A 82 35.70 -44.48 22.01
N LEU A 83 35.75 -45.79 21.74
CA LEU A 83 35.69 -46.38 20.40
C LEU A 83 34.35 -46.12 19.71
N LYS A 84 33.22 -46.31 20.41
CA LYS A 84 31.88 -46.01 19.87
C LYS A 84 31.71 -44.53 19.55
N VAL A 85 32.17 -43.62 20.42
CA VAL A 85 32.17 -42.16 20.15
C VAL A 85 33.05 -41.82 18.94
N LYS A 86 34.25 -42.40 18.80
CA LYS A 86 35.09 -42.22 17.61
C LYS A 86 34.41 -42.70 16.33
N LYS A 87 33.72 -43.85 16.37
CA LYS A 87 32.97 -44.39 15.22
C LYS A 87 31.82 -43.47 14.82
N ILE A 88 31.01 -43.00 15.78
CA ILE A 88 29.93 -42.03 15.53
C ILE A 88 30.48 -40.71 14.96
N GLN A 89 31.60 -40.20 15.48
CA GLN A 89 32.26 -39.00 14.94
C GLN A 89 32.81 -39.21 13.51
N GLN A 90 33.24 -40.42 13.16
CA GLN A 90 33.65 -40.77 11.80
C GLN A 90 32.43 -40.85 10.87
N GLU A 91 31.37 -41.56 11.26
CA GLU A 91 30.11 -41.68 10.51
C GLU A 91 29.47 -40.30 10.26
N GLN A 92 29.48 -39.41 11.25
CA GLN A 92 29.03 -38.02 11.09
C GLN A 92 29.89 -37.23 10.10
N ARG A 93 31.22 -37.43 10.08
CA ARG A 93 32.10 -36.80 9.07
C ARG A 93 31.86 -37.35 7.67
N GLU A 94 31.64 -38.65 7.54
CA GLU A 94 31.34 -39.30 6.25
C GLU A 94 29.97 -38.84 5.71
N GLN A 95 28.94 -38.73 6.56
CA GLN A 95 27.65 -38.12 6.22
C GLN A 95 27.78 -36.65 5.81
N GLN A 96 28.59 -35.86 6.52
CA GLN A 96 28.85 -34.46 6.15
C GLN A 96 29.56 -34.36 4.79
N LEU A 97 30.57 -35.20 4.53
CA LEU A 97 31.27 -35.25 3.24
C LEU A 97 30.33 -35.67 2.09
N LEU A 98 29.42 -36.62 2.33
CA LEU A 98 28.39 -37.02 1.37
C LEU A 98 27.45 -35.85 1.04
N LEU A 99 26.98 -35.12 2.05
CA LEU A 99 26.15 -33.91 1.88
C LEU A 99 26.89 -32.79 1.14
N TYR A 100 28.19 -32.59 1.40
CA TYR A 100 29.01 -31.65 0.64
C TYR A 100 29.13 -32.05 -0.83
N SER A 101 29.39 -33.34 -1.12
CA SER A 101 29.47 -33.87 -2.48
C SER A 101 28.15 -33.70 -3.26
N GLN A 102 27.01 -34.07 -2.66
CA GLN A 102 25.67 -33.86 -3.26
C GLN A 102 25.39 -32.37 -3.52
N LYS A 103 25.77 -31.49 -2.58
CA LYS A 103 25.63 -30.03 -2.71
C LYS A 103 26.52 -29.46 -3.81
N GLU A 104 27.72 -30.00 -4.01
CA GLU A 104 28.64 -29.61 -5.08
C GLU A 104 28.12 -30.06 -6.46
N GLN A 105 27.63 -31.30 -6.59
CA GLN A 105 26.95 -31.78 -7.80
C GLN A 105 25.72 -30.91 -8.15
N LEU A 106 24.91 -30.51 -7.15
CA LEU A 106 23.79 -29.58 -7.35
C LEU A 106 24.24 -28.18 -7.78
N ILE A 107 25.38 -27.69 -7.28
CA ILE A 107 25.97 -26.42 -7.72
C ILE A 107 26.48 -26.53 -9.16
N GLU A 108 27.12 -27.63 -9.54
CA GLU A 108 27.63 -27.87 -10.89
C GLU A 108 26.50 -28.02 -11.92
N SER A 109 25.47 -28.81 -11.62
CA SER A 109 24.24 -28.90 -12.43
C SER A 109 23.59 -27.52 -12.62
N ARG A 110 23.52 -26.70 -11.56
CA ARG A 110 23.04 -25.31 -11.62
C ARG A 110 23.96 -24.37 -12.40
N ARG A 111 25.28 -24.64 -12.48
CA ARG A 111 26.22 -23.90 -13.35
C ARG A 111 26.01 -24.27 -14.81
N GLN A 112 25.92 -25.56 -15.13
CA GLN A 112 25.66 -26.07 -16.48
C GLN A 112 24.33 -25.52 -17.03
N LYS A 113 23.23 -25.62 -16.27
CA LYS A 113 21.92 -25.05 -16.64
C LYS A 113 21.97 -23.53 -16.87
N LYS A 114 22.80 -22.80 -16.11
CA LYS A 114 23.02 -21.36 -16.33
C LYS A 114 23.93 -21.04 -17.52
N SER A 115 24.74 -21.98 -18.01
CA SER A 115 25.51 -21.82 -19.26
C SER A 115 24.61 -22.01 -20.47
N SER A 116 23.88 -23.13 -20.53
CA SER A 116 22.97 -23.41 -21.64
C SER A 116 21.83 -22.38 -21.76
N GLU A 117 21.35 -21.84 -20.63
CA GLU A 117 20.39 -20.72 -20.66
C GLU A 117 21.01 -19.41 -21.22
N ARG A 118 22.29 -19.13 -20.96
CA ARG A 118 23.00 -17.97 -21.54
C ARG A 118 23.25 -18.16 -23.03
N GLU A 119 23.65 -19.35 -23.45
CA GLU A 119 23.86 -19.73 -24.85
C GLU A 119 22.54 -19.63 -25.63
N PHE A 120 21.44 -20.15 -25.08
CA PHE A 120 20.09 -20.03 -25.67
C PHE A 120 19.63 -18.57 -25.78
N ARG A 121 19.82 -17.75 -24.73
CA ARG A 121 19.53 -16.31 -24.76
C ARG A 121 20.41 -15.55 -25.80
N ALA A 122 21.65 -15.97 -26.00
CA ALA A 122 22.53 -15.41 -27.03
C ALA A 122 22.03 -15.77 -28.45
N TYR A 123 21.67 -17.02 -28.68
CA TYR A 123 21.09 -17.49 -29.94
C TYR A 123 19.75 -16.79 -30.28
N GLN A 124 18.86 -16.62 -29.29
CA GLN A 124 17.63 -15.83 -29.45
C GLN A 124 17.92 -14.37 -29.82
N LYS A 125 18.97 -13.76 -29.24
CA LYS A 125 19.39 -12.41 -29.57
C LYS A 125 19.91 -12.32 -31.02
N GLU A 126 20.71 -13.28 -31.47
CA GLU A 126 21.22 -13.35 -32.84
C GLU A 126 20.09 -13.51 -33.87
N LEU A 127 19.08 -14.34 -33.58
CA LEU A 127 17.84 -14.45 -34.37
C LEU A 127 17.07 -13.12 -34.45
N LEU A 128 17.01 -12.36 -33.35
CA LEU A 128 16.39 -11.03 -33.34
C LEU A 128 17.21 -9.98 -34.09
N GLU A 129 18.54 -10.03 -34.04
CA GLU A 129 19.42 -9.07 -34.73
C GLU A 129 19.49 -9.35 -36.25
N THR A 130 19.50 -10.61 -36.67
CA THR A 130 19.36 -11.01 -38.08
C THR A 130 17.99 -10.63 -38.66
N SER A 131 16.91 -10.91 -37.93
CA SER A 131 15.55 -10.49 -38.32
C SER A 131 15.42 -8.96 -38.44
N ARG A 132 16.00 -8.20 -37.49
CA ARG A 132 16.09 -6.73 -37.57
C ARG A 132 16.94 -6.25 -38.75
N MET A 133 18.04 -6.94 -39.09
CA MET A 133 18.83 -6.63 -40.28
C MET A 133 18.03 -6.83 -41.56
N GLU A 134 17.34 -7.96 -41.72
CA GLU A 134 16.44 -8.20 -42.85
C GLU A 134 15.34 -7.14 -42.96
N GLN A 135 14.66 -6.81 -41.86
CA GLN A 135 13.63 -5.79 -41.86
C GLN A 135 14.20 -4.41 -42.23
N ASN A 136 15.41 -4.07 -41.78
CA ASN A 136 16.11 -2.86 -42.21
C ASN A 136 16.51 -2.87 -43.70
N GLN A 137 16.90 -4.02 -44.26
CA GLN A 137 17.14 -4.15 -45.70
C GLN A 137 15.84 -3.99 -46.51
N ARG A 138 14.75 -4.64 -46.10
CA ARG A 138 13.41 -4.51 -46.70
C ARG A 138 12.93 -3.05 -46.64
N ASN A 139 13.10 -2.38 -45.50
CA ASN A 139 12.80 -0.95 -45.32
C ASN A 139 13.65 -0.07 -46.25
N ARG A 140 14.96 -0.30 -46.36
CA ARG A 140 15.85 0.43 -47.30
C ARG A 140 15.43 0.24 -48.76
N ALA A 141 15.05 -0.99 -49.15
CA ALA A 141 14.55 -1.29 -50.50
C ALA A 141 13.22 -0.57 -50.79
N GLN A 142 12.27 -0.58 -49.85
CA GLN A 142 11.02 0.18 -49.96
C GLN A 142 11.27 1.69 -50.05
N LEU A 143 12.20 2.23 -49.26
CA LEU A 143 12.53 3.66 -49.24
C LEU A 143 13.21 4.08 -50.57
N SER A 144 14.08 3.24 -51.12
CA SER A 144 14.65 3.41 -52.47
C SER A 144 13.55 3.41 -53.55
N LYS A 145 12.64 2.42 -53.52
CA LYS A 145 11.49 2.36 -54.44
C LYS A 145 10.59 3.60 -54.31
N MET A 146 10.26 4.03 -53.10
CA MET A 146 9.49 5.26 -52.87
C MET A 146 10.20 6.50 -53.40
N MET A 147 11.53 6.58 -53.32
CA MET A 147 12.31 7.68 -53.89
C MET A 147 12.30 7.66 -55.42
N HIS A 148 12.38 6.47 -56.04
CA HIS A 148 12.24 6.30 -57.49
C HIS A 148 10.81 6.64 -57.98
N ASP A 149 9.77 6.11 -57.34
CA ASP A 149 8.37 6.45 -57.62
C ASP A 149 8.11 7.95 -57.48
N LYS A 150 8.74 8.61 -56.50
CA LYS A 150 8.65 10.06 -56.25
C LYS A 150 9.45 10.87 -57.26
N TYR A 151 10.49 10.31 -57.86
CA TYR A 151 11.22 10.89 -58.99
C TYR A 151 10.38 10.80 -60.27
N GLU A 152 9.85 9.63 -60.63
CA GLU A 152 9.00 9.46 -61.82
C GLU A 152 7.68 10.26 -61.69
N LYS A 153 7.06 10.33 -60.50
CA LYS A 153 5.91 11.22 -60.25
C LYS A 153 6.27 12.71 -60.37
N ARG A 154 7.52 13.12 -60.08
CA ARG A 154 8.00 14.50 -60.31
C ARG A 154 8.23 14.79 -61.79
N LYS A 155 8.82 13.83 -62.52
CA LYS A 155 9.04 13.85 -63.97
C LYS A 155 7.71 13.94 -64.73
N MET A 156 6.78 13.00 -64.53
CA MET A 156 5.44 13.10 -65.13
C MET A 156 4.67 14.35 -64.68
N SER A 157 4.87 14.85 -63.45
CA SER A 157 4.29 16.15 -63.03
C SER A 157 4.98 17.36 -63.66
N TYR A 158 6.19 17.23 -64.20
CA TYR A 158 6.89 18.25 -64.97
C TYR A 158 6.42 18.22 -66.42
N ASP A 159 6.33 17.03 -67.02
CA ASP A 159 5.87 16.81 -68.39
C ASP A 159 4.40 17.24 -68.56
N ALA A 160 3.52 16.85 -67.63
CA ALA A 160 2.13 17.31 -67.59
C ALA A 160 1.97 18.81 -67.25
N LYS A 161 3.00 19.44 -66.66
CA LYS A 161 3.06 20.91 -66.55
C LYS A 161 3.51 21.54 -67.86
N LEU A 162 4.43 20.92 -68.59
CA LEU A 162 4.90 21.36 -69.92
C LEU A 162 3.73 21.39 -70.90
N GLN A 163 3.01 20.27 -71.05
CA GLN A 163 1.79 20.15 -71.86
C GLN A 163 0.73 21.16 -71.43
N ARG A 164 0.51 21.36 -70.12
CA ARG A 164 -0.42 22.41 -69.63
C ARG A 164 0.05 23.81 -69.98
N LEU A 165 1.35 24.08 -70.06
CA LEU A 165 1.89 25.39 -70.41
C LEU A 165 1.75 25.66 -71.91
N GLU A 166 1.87 24.63 -72.75
CA GLU A 166 1.57 24.68 -74.19
C GLU A 166 0.09 24.89 -74.46
N LEU A 167 -0.79 24.09 -73.83
CA LEU A 167 -2.24 24.28 -73.88
C LEU A 167 -2.66 25.66 -73.33
N PHE A 168 -1.95 26.21 -72.34
CA PHE A 168 -2.23 27.55 -71.81
C PHE A 168 -1.70 28.68 -72.70
N LYS A 169 -0.64 28.46 -73.50
CA LYS A 169 -0.24 29.36 -74.59
C LYS A 169 -1.30 29.40 -75.69
N GLN A 170 -1.82 28.24 -76.11
CA GLN A 170 -2.91 28.14 -77.08
C GLN A 170 -4.20 28.83 -76.56
N ALA A 171 -4.62 28.50 -75.33
CA ALA A 171 -5.84 29.06 -74.73
C ALA A 171 -5.76 30.57 -74.42
N GLN A 172 -4.57 31.19 -74.41
CA GLN A 172 -4.43 32.64 -74.19
C GLN A 172 -4.90 33.49 -75.38
N GLN A 173 -5.13 32.92 -76.55
CA GLN A 173 -5.50 33.68 -77.75
C GLN A 173 -7.00 34.06 -77.83
N ILE A 174 -7.90 33.51 -76.99
CA ILE A 174 -9.35 33.49 -77.30
C ILE A 174 -10.28 34.15 -76.25
N VAL A 175 -9.95 34.24 -74.94
CA VAL A 175 -10.97 34.53 -73.89
C VAL A 175 -10.81 35.88 -73.15
N PRO A 176 -11.84 36.77 -73.15
CA PRO A 176 -11.85 38.04 -72.41
C PRO A 176 -11.79 37.92 -70.87
N ARG A 177 -11.27 38.97 -70.20
CA ARG A 177 -10.81 38.88 -68.79
C ARG A 177 -11.89 38.87 -67.68
N LYS A 178 -13.19 39.06 -67.95
CA LYS A 178 -14.20 39.35 -66.91
C LYS A 178 -14.82 38.14 -66.17
N THR A 179 -14.65 36.90 -66.64
CA THR A 179 -15.26 35.69 -66.03
C THR A 179 -14.37 34.91 -65.07
N ARG A 180 -13.08 35.26 -64.95
CA ARG A 180 -12.04 34.42 -64.31
C ARG A 180 -12.25 34.05 -62.83
N LEU A 181 -13.03 34.81 -62.06
CA LEU A 181 -13.23 34.52 -60.63
C LEU A 181 -14.23 33.37 -60.41
N ASN A 182 -15.35 33.39 -61.12
CA ASN A 182 -16.37 32.35 -61.00
C ASN A 182 -15.88 31.03 -61.61
N GLU A 183 -15.11 31.10 -62.71
CA GLU A 183 -14.41 29.93 -63.25
C GLU A 183 -13.39 29.33 -62.27
N THR A 184 -12.59 30.13 -61.55
CA THR A 184 -11.60 29.55 -60.62
C THR A 184 -12.26 28.94 -59.38
N LEU A 185 -13.37 29.50 -58.90
CA LEU A 185 -14.20 28.86 -57.87
C LEU A 185 -14.82 27.55 -58.35
N ALA A 186 -15.47 27.54 -59.52
CA ALA A 186 -16.10 26.34 -60.08
C ALA A 186 -15.07 25.22 -60.38
N ARG A 187 -13.90 25.57 -60.96
CA ARG A 187 -12.80 24.63 -61.20
C ARG A 187 -12.20 24.11 -59.89
N TYR A 188 -12.19 24.91 -58.81
CA TYR A 188 -11.73 24.46 -57.49
C TYR A 188 -12.74 23.53 -56.82
N GLN A 189 -14.03 23.86 -56.83
CA GLN A 189 -15.10 23.00 -56.31
C GLN A 189 -15.13 21.66 -57.03
N LYS A 190 -15.09 21.66 -58.38
CA LYS A 190 -15.00 20.41 -59.15
C LYS A 190 -13.76 19.58 -58.76
N SER A 191 -12.58 20.22 -58.64
CA SER A 191 -11.37 19.53 -58.17
C SER A 191 -11.41 19.05 -56.69
N VAL A 192 -12.43 19.41 -55.91
CA VAL A 192 -12.67 18.84 -54.57
C VAL A 192 -13.61 17.64 -54.68
N GLU A 193 -14.72 17.76 -55.42
CA GLU A 193 -15.66 16.66 -55.63
C GLU A 193 -15.03 15.49 -56.43
N ASP A 194 -14.24 15.78 -57.47
CA ASP A 194 -13.46 14.77 -58.22
C ASP A 194 -12.55 13.94 -57.28
N ARG A 195 -12.06 14.55 -56.18
CA ARG A 195 -11.20 13.86 -55.18
C ARG A 195 -12.01 13.10 -54.13
N LYS A 196 -13.14 13.64 -53.67
CA LYS A 196 -14.08 12.88 -52.83
C LYS A 196 -14.53 11.60 -53.55
N LEU A 197 -14.78 11.70 -54.85
CA LEU A 197 -15.18 10.55 -55.67
C LEU A 197 -14.05 9.52 -55.81
N GLN A 198 -12.80 9.96 -56.05
CA GLN A 198 -11.62 9.07 -56.02
C GLN A 198 -11.35 8.40 -54.67
N ASP A 199 -11.51 9.12 -53.55
CA ASP A 199 -11.29 8.54 -52.22
C ASP A 199 -12.46 7.61 -51.79
N LYS A 200 -13.71 7.87 -52.24
CA LYS A 200 -14.82 6.89 -52.14
C LYS A 200 -14.58 5.64 -52.97
N GLU A 201 -14.06 5.77 -54.20
CA GLU A 201 -13.74 4.63 -55.07
C GLU A 201 -12.61 3.75 -54.48
N ARG A 202 -11.72 4.34 -53.66
CA ARG A 202 -10.69 3.62 -52.90
C ARG A 202 -11.27 2.85 -51.71
N LEU A 203 -12.17 3.46 -50.94
CA LEU A 203 -12.87 2.77 -49.84
C LEU A 203 -13.61 1.54 -50.38
N ARG A 204 -14.39 1.71 -51.46
CA ARG A 204 -15.07 0.59 -52.14
C ARG A 204 -14.11 -0.52 -52.58
N LYS A 205 -12.93 -0.18 -53.11
CA LYS A 205 -11.92 -1.16 -53.52
C LYS A 205 -11.25 -1.87 -52.33
N LEU A 206 -11.15 -1.23 -51.16
CA LEU A 206 -10.71 -1.87 -49.92
C LEU A 206 -11.79 -2.79 -49.35
N GLU A 207 -13.06 -2.38 -49.37
CA GLU A 207 -14.22 -3.18 -48.97
C GLU A 207 -14.33 -4.45 -49.82
N GLU A 208 -14.32 -4.30 -51.16
CA GLU A 208 -14.28 -5.42 -52.11
C GLU A 208 -13.04 -6.32 -51.95
N SER A 209 -11.94 -5.83 -51.36
CA SER A 209 -10.75 -6.63 -51.05
C SER A 209 -10.85 -7.35 -49.70
N LEU A 210 -11.46 -6.73 -48.68
CA LEU A 210 -11.76 -7.35 -47.38
C LEU A 210 -12.79 -8.48 -47.54
N GLU A 211 -13.81 -8.28 -48.38
CA GLU A 211 -14.81 -9.30 -48.71
C GLU A 211 -14.18 -10.50 -49.45
N LYS A 212 -13.28 -10.25 -50.41
CA LYS A 212 -12.49 -11.29 -51.10
C LYS A 212 -11.42 -11.95 -50.21
N ALA A 213 -11.09 -11.37 -49.05
CA ALA A 213 -10.27 -12.01 -48.03
C ALA A 213 -11.11 -12.87 -47.06
N ASN A 214 -12.34 -12.45 -46.74
CA ASN A 214 -13.28 -13.20 -45.89
C ASN A 214 -13.66 -14.57 -46.48
N SER A 215 -13.72 -14.70 -47.81
CA SER A 215 -14.11 -15.95 -48.49
C SER A 215 -13.03 -17.04 -48.53
N LYS A 216 -11.80 -16.78 -48.05
CA LYS A 216 -10.67 -17.73 -48.11
C LYS A 216 -10.19 -18.19 -46.73
N LYS A 217 -10.67 -19.36 -46.29
CA LYS A 217 -10.27 -20.01 -45.03
C LYS A 217 -8.75 -20.29 -44.97
N SER A 218 -8.00 -19.40 -44.31
CA SER A 218 -6.59 -19.64 -43.92
C SER A 218 -6.26 -18.90 -42.61
N SER A 219 -5.24 -19.36 -41.90
CA SER A 219 -4.84 -18.81 -40.58
C SER A 219 -4.38 -17.35 -40.59
N ASN A 220 -4.12 -16.76 -41.76
CA ASN A 220 -3.59 -15.40 -41.91
C ASN A 220 -4.68 -14.30 -42.01
N ILE A 221 -5.97 -14.67 -41.99
CA ILE A 221 -7.10 -13.72 -42.13
C ILE A 221 -7.04 -12.60 -41.08
N THR A 222 -6.71 -12.92 -39.82
CA THR A 222 -6.81 -11.97 -38.71
C THR A 222 -5.85 -10.79 -38.85
N GLU A 223 -4.62 -11.03 -39.32
CA GLU A 223 -3.65 -9.95 -39.55
C GLU A 223 -4.00 -9.12 -40.80
N ILE A 224 -4.55 -9.76 -41.84
CA ILE A 224 -5.06 -9.08 -43.04
C ILE A 224 -6.25 -8.17 -42.70
N LYS A 225 -7.21 -8.64 -41.91
CA LYS A 225 -8.32 -7.84 -41.37
C LYS A 225 -7.82 -6.64 -40.57
N ARG A 226 -6.87 -6.86 -39.65
CA ARG A 226 -6.28 -5.80 -38.82
C ARG A 226 -5.56 -4.74 -39.66
N LYS A 227 -4.89 -5.12 -40.75
CA LYS A 227 -4.25 -4.19 -41.70
C LYS A 227 -5.29 -3.42 -42.53
N GLY A 228 -6.34 -4.08 -43.04
CA GLY A 228 -7.40 -3.44 -43.81
C GLY A 228 -8.17 -2.37 -43.02
N LEU A 229 -8.61 -2.72 -41.81
CA LEU A 229 -9.26 -1.76 -40.89
C LEU A 229 -8.35 -0.56 -40.56
N LEU A 230 -7.05 -0.81 -40.36
CA LEU A 230 -6.07 0.25 -40.10
C LEU A 230 -5.82 1.17 -41.31
N GLU A 231 -6.08 0.71 -42.54
CA GLU A 231 -6.06 1.58 -43.73
C GLU A 231 -7.39 2.33 -43.94
N GLN A 232 -8.54 1.71 -43.66
CA GLN A 232 -9.84 2.40 -43.67
C GLN A 232 -9.83 3.59 -42.70
N LEU A 233 -9.48 3.38 -41.42
CA LEU A 233 -9.40 4.44 -40.41
C LEU A 233 -8.47 5.60 -40.83
N LYS A 234 -7.32 5.29 -41.46
CA LYS A 234 -6.39 6.32 -41.98
C LYS A 234 -6.96 7.12 -43.16
N ILE A 235 -7.86 6.54 -43.94
CA ILE A 235 -8.55 7.24 -45.03
C ILE A 235 -9.65 8.13 -44.45
N GLU A 236 -10.41 7.65 -43.47
CA GLU A 236 -11.45 8.41 -42.77
C GLU A 236 -10.87 9.61 -42.01
N ASP A 237 -9.79 9.42 -41.24
CA ASP A 237 -9.01 10.50 -40.62
C ASP A 237 -8.54 11.53 -41.66
N ALA A 238 -8.07 11.05 -42.82
CA ALA A 238 -7.61 11.91 -43.90
C ALA A 238 -8.76 12.65 -44.62
N ILE A 239 -10.00 12.15 -44.56
CA ILE A 239 -11.20 12.86 -45.03
C ILE A 239 -11.62 13.89 -43.98
N PHE A 240 -11.83 13.48 -42.74
CA PHE A 240 -12.24 14.35 -41.62
C PHE A 240 -11.32 15.55 -41.45
N ASN A 241 -10.00 15.34 -41.45
CA ASN A 241 -9.03 16.43 -41.33
C ASN A 241 -9.03 17.38 -42.55
N ARG A 242 -9.40 16.91 -43.75
CA ARG A 242 -9.58 17.78 -44.94
C ARG A 242 -10.85 18.60 -44.84
N GLU A 243 -11.96 18.02 -44.36
CA GLU A 243 -13.22 18.74 -44.19
C GLU A 243 -13.11 19.78 -43.08
N ARG A 244 -12.48 19.44 -41.94
CA ARG A 244 -12.09 20.41 -40.90
C ARG A 244 -11.21 21.54 -41.47
N SER A 245 -10.25 21.21 -42.35
CA SER A 245 -9.43 22.20 -43.05
C SER A 245 -10.22 23.06 -44.06
N TRP A 246 -11.29 22.52 -44.65
CA TRP A 246 -12.19 23.23 -45.57
C TRP A 246 -13.10 24.20 -44.81
N HIS A 247 -13.73 23.76 -43.71
CA HIS A 247 -14.53 24.62 -42.84
C HIS A 247 -13.69 25.80 -42.30
N VAL A 248 -12.47 25.55 -41.79
CA VAL A 248 -11.56 26.63 -41.34
C VAL A 248 -11.22 27.62 -42.47
N LYS A 249 -11.12 27.17 -43.72
CA LYS A 249 -10.90 28.05 -44.88
C LYS A 249 -12.15 28.82 -45.28
N GLN A 250 -13.34 28.20 -45.22
CA GLN A 250 -14.61 28.90 -45.44
C GLN A 250 -14.85 29.97 -44.39
N SER A 251 -14.72 29.65 -43.09
CA SER A 251 -14.91 30.61 -42.01
C SER A 251 -13.99 31.83 -42.16
N ARG A 252 -12.69 31.62 -42.44
CA ARG A 252 -11.71 32.69 -42.73
C ARG A 252 -11.98 33.49 -44.02
N LEU A 253 -12.85 33.00 -44.90
CA LEU A 253 -13.24 33.68 -46.13
C LEU A 253 -14.54 34.47 -45.93
N ILE A 254 -15.48 33.93 -45.14
CA ILE A 254 -16.69 34.62 -44.65
C ILE A 254 -16.29 35.79 -43.75
N GLU A 255 -15.41 35.57 -42.78
CA GLU A 255 -14.81 36.59 -41.89
C GLU A 255 -14.20 37.76 -42.69
N LYS A 256 -13.44 37.45 -43.74
CA LYS A 256 -12.85 38.47 -44.64
C LYS A 256 -13.88 39.19 -45.53
N LEU A 257 -15.04 38.61 -45.76
CA LEU A 257 -16.17 39.26 -46.45
C LEU A 257 -16.98 40.13 -45.48
N GLN A 258 -17.17 39.69 -44.24
CA GLN A 258 -17.81 40.46 -43.16
C GLN A 258 -17.00 41.72 -42.82
N ILE A 259 -15.69 41.60 -42.61
CA ILE A 259 -14.80 42.76 -42.41
C ILE A 259 -14.89 43.74 -43.59
N ARG A 260 -15.05 43.23 -44.83
CA ARG A 260 -15.25 44.07 -46.02
C ARG A 260 -16.61 44.78 -46.05
N THR A 261 -17.70 44.15 -45.60
CA THR A 261 -19.02 44.79 -45.57
C THR A 261 -19.19 45.75 -44.39
N GLU A 262 -18.50 45.54 -43.28
CA GLU A 262 -18.45 46.51 -42.17
C GLU A 262 -17.67 47.78 -42.53
N VAL A 263 -16.54 47.65 -43.24
CA VAL A 263 -15.79 48.81 -43.79
C VAL A 263 -16.66 49.62 -44.76
N VAL A 264 -17.54 48.97 -45.52
CA VAL A 264 -18.51 49.65 -46.42
C VAL A 264 -19.71 50.23 -45.65
N ARG A 265 -20.12 49.68 -44.50
CA ARG A 265 -21.19 50.24 -43.67
C ARG A 265 -20.78 51.50 -42.88
N ARG A 266 -19.49 51.69 -42.60
CA ARG A 266 -18.99 52.88 -41.88
C ARG A 266 -18.82 54.16 -42.73
N SER A 267 -19.06 54.12 -44.05
CA SER A 267 -18.94 55.29 -44.93
C SER A 267 -20.26 56.05 -45.18
N LEU A 268 -21.39 55.59 -44.62
CA LEU A 268 -22.73 56.15 -44.89
C LEU A 268 -23.51 56.50 -43.61
N LYS A 269 -22.99 57.47 -42.83
CA LYS A 269 -23.77 58.42 -42.01
C LYS A 269 -22.87 59.41 -41.26
N GLN A 270 -22.82 60.66 -41.73
CA GLN A 270 -22.81 61.87 -40.89
C GLN A 270 -22.96 63.11 -41.79
N GLU A 271 -23.76 64.07 -41.35
CA GLU A 271 -24.07 65.29 -42.11
C GLU A 271 -23.16 66.47 -41.73
N LYS A 272 -23.31 67.58 -42.47
CA LYS A 272 -22.36 68.70 -42.49
C LYS A 272 -22.59 69.65 -41.31
N GLN A 273 -21.49 70.14 -40.71
CA GLN A 273 -21.36 71.56 -40.32
C GLN A 273 -19.87 71.98 -40.18
N LYS A 274 -19.64 73.28 -40.34
CA LYS A 274 -18.39 74.08 -40.32
C LYS A 274 -18.80 75.56 -40.08
N PRO A 275 -17.91 76.53 -39.80
CA PRO A 275 -16.44 76.51 -39.61
C PRO A 275 -16.07 76.76 -38.11
N TYR A 276 -14.87 77.16 -37.61
CA TYR A 276 -13.84 78.14 -38.05
C TYR A 276 -12.43 77.83 -37.42
N PRO A 277 -11.37 78.68 -37.37
CA PRO A 277 -10.02 78.25 -37.81
C PRO A 277 -8.89 78.17 -36.75
N PHE A 278 -7.78 77.51 -37.14
CA PHE A 278 -6.32 77.75 -36.91
C PHE A 278 -5.81 78.55 -35.66
N PRO A 279 -4.60 78.24 -35.10
CA PRO A 279 -3.40 77.88 -35.87
C PRO A 279 -2.50 76.70 -35.40
N LYS A 280 -1.50 76.44 -36.25
CA LYS A 280 -0.46 75.39 -36.22
C LYS A 280 0.56 75.59 -35.08
N PHE A 281 1.26 74.53 -34.65
CA PHE A 281 2.71 74.31 -34.90
C PHE A 281 3.31 73.07 -34.19
N LEU A 282 4.21 72.32 -34.88
CA LEU A 282 5.23 71.38 -34.34
C LEU A 282 4.73 70.13 -33.54
N GLN A 283 5.48 69.03 -33.33
CA GLN A 283 6.49 68.32 -34.16
C GLN A 283 6.52 66.80 -33.82
N LYS A 284 6.83 65.97 -34.83
CA LYS A 284 7.64 64.71 -34.81
C LYS A 284 7.45 63.57 -33.76
N LYS A 285 7.30 62.36 -34.34
CA LYS A 285 8.10 61.12 -34.14
C LYS A 285 7.76 60.08 -33.03
N ILE A 286 7.67 58.82 -33.49
CA ILE A 286 8.32 57.57 -32.97
C ILE A 286 7.97 57.14 -31.54
N LEU A 287 7.71 55.87 -31.18
CA LEU A 287 7.29 54.60 -31.81
C LEU A 287 7.49 53.53 -30.71
N SER A 288 6.64 52.50 -30.71
CA SER A 288 6.93 51.12 -30.25
C SER A 288 7.36 50.80 -28.80
N TYR A 289 6.56 49.90 -28.21
CA TYR A 289 6.94 48.57 -27.66
C TYR A 289 7.07 48.35 -26.13
N TYR A 290 6.13 47.52 -25.63
CA TYR A 290 6.21 46.66 -24.43
C TYR A 290 6.30 47.42 -23.07
N PHE A 291 6.02 46.80 -21.92
CA PHE A 291 5.89 45.38 -21.58
C PHE A 291 4.71 45.13 -20.61
N VAL A 292 4.06 43.95 -20.68
CA VAL A 292 3.03 43.54 -19.72
C VAL A 292 3.69 42.76 -18.58
N LEU A 293 3.72 43.30 -17.36
CA LEU A 293 3.69 42.58 -16.07
C LEU A 293 3.90 43.55 -14.89
N LEU A 294 2.86 43.75 -14.07
CA LEU A 294 2.89 43.87 -12.58
C LEU A 294 1.64 44.59 -12.03
N GLN A 295 0.69 43.83 -11.47
CA GLN A 295 -0.13 44.30 -10.35
C GLN A 295 -0.83 43.13 -9.62
N LYS A 296 -0.18 42.61 -8.57
CA LYS A 296 -0.87 41.94 -7.45
C LYS A 296 -0.17 42.28 -6.14
N SER A 297 -0.81 43.17 -5.41
CA SER A 297 -0.70 43.43 -3.97
C SER A 297 -2.15 43.78 -3.54
N GLN A 298 -2.60 43.57 -2.31
CA GLN A 298 -1.91 43.60 -1.02
C GLN A 298 -2.53 42.57 -0.02
N ILE A 299 -1.81 42.27 1.09
CA ILE A 299 -2.25 42.33 2.53
C ILE A 299 -3.58 41.62 2.89
N ASN A 300 -3.70 40.72 3.89
CA ASN A 300 -3.10 40.59 5.24
C ASN A 300 -3.19 39.09 5.73
N GLN A 301 -2.76 38.59 6.91
CA GLN A 301 -1.96 39.02 8.08
C GLN A 301 -1.46 37.77 8.88
N ASN A 302 -0.91 37.99 10.09
CA ASN A 302 -0.96 37.14 11.30
C ASN A 302 -0.24 35.77 11.38
N ALA A 303 1.00 35.85 11.91
CA ALA A 303 1.49 35.13 13.10
C ALA A 303 1.76 33.59 13.06
N ARG A 304 2.78 33.04 13.74
CA ARG A 304 3.95 33.60 14.48
C ARG A 304 4.97 32.48 14.79
N VAL A 305 6.27 32.83 14.97
CA VAL A 305 7.35 31.98 15.60
C VAL A 305 7.75 30.72 14.80
N SER A 306 9.02 30.27 14.66
CA SER A 306 10.39 30.75 14.99
C SER A 306 11.34 30.40 13.80
N MET A 307 12.33 31.20 13.41
CA MET A 307 13.73 31.19 13.92
C MET A 307 14.29 29.77 14.19
N THR A 308 15.45 29.30 13.70
CA THR A 308 16.55 29.86 12.87
C THR A 308 17.36 28.65 12.29
N GLN A 309 18.25 28.70 11.27
CA GLN A 309 18.89 29.77 10.47
C GLN A 309 19.32 29.21 9.07
N ARG A 310 19.87 30.04 8.18
CA ARG A 310 20.70 29.62 7.01
C ARG A 310 21.88 30.59 6.81
N ARG A 311 23.07 30.08 6.49
CA ARG A 311 24.24 30.88 6.03
C ARG A 311 25.10 30.07 5.04
N LYS A 312 25.79 30.79 4.14
CA LYS A 312 26.64 30.31 3.02
C LYS A 312 25.81 29.69 1.86
N HIS A 313 26.07 29.95 0.58
CA HIS A 313 27.03 30.87 -0.06
C HIS A 313 26.38 31.65 -1.23
N GLN A 314 26.84 32.87 -1.45
CA GLN A 314 26.82 33.54 -2.76
C GLN A 314 28.25 34.00 -3.07
N LYS A 315 28.77 33.70 -4.26
CA LYS A 315 30.02 34.27 -4.79
C LYS A 315 29.69 35.08 -6.04
N CYS A 316 30.26 36.28 -6.12
CA CYS A 316 30.02 37.22 -7.20
C CYS A 316 30.80 36.84 -8.47
N PHE A 317 30.19 37.04 -9.64
CA PHE A 317 30.94 37.41 -10.85
C PHE A 317 30.74 38.90 -11.13
N ARG A 318 31.81 39.70 -10.97
CA ARG A 318 31.85 41.12 -11.36
C ARG A 318 32.67 41.28 -12.63
N LEU A 319 32.03 41.47 -13.78
CA LEU A 319 32.72 41.93 -14.98
C LEU A 319 32.98 43.44 -14.88
N LYS A 320 34.26 43.83 -14.91
CA LYS A 320 34.69 45.23 -14.91
C LYS A 320 34.62 45.80 -16.33
N ILE A 321 33.67 46.69 -16.61
CA ILE A 321 33.75 47.54 -17.80
C ILE A 321 34.81 48.61 -17.53
N LYS A 322 35.99 48.48 -18.14
CA LYS A 322 36.94 49.59 -18.26
C LYS A 322 36.56 50.42 -19.48
N TYR A 323 36.19 51.68 -19.28
CA TYR A 323 36.37 52.68 -20.33
C TYR A 323 37.87 52.78 -20.63
N LYS A 324 38.20 52.96 -21.91
CA LYS A 324 39.55 53.26 -22.38
C LYS A 324 39.45 54.42 -23.37
N GLU A 325 40.29 55.44 -23.25
CA GLU A 325 40.21 56.58 -24.16
C GLU A 325 40.50 56.14 -25.60
N ILE A 326 39.70 56.63 -26.56
CA ILE A 326 39.95 56.44 -27.99
C ILE A 326 40.42 57.76 -28.58
N ASN A 327 41.75 57.88 -28.66
CA ASN A 327 42.53 58.68 -29.60
C ASN A 327 41.76 59.67 -30.49
N LEU A 328 41.75 60.95 -30.08
CA LEU A 328 41.39 62.07 -30.95
C LEU A 328 42.27 62.09 -32.23
N LEU A 329 43.52 61.62 -32.13
CA LEU A 329 44.45 61.45 -33.26
C LEU A 329 43.89 60.56 -34.39
N LYS A 330 43.08 59.53 -34.09
CA LYS A 330 42.49 58.70 -35.15
C LYS A 330 41.46 59.46 -35.98
N LEU A 331 40.75 60.41 -35.38
CA LEU A 331 39.76 61.22 -36.11
C LEU A 331 40.43 62.16 -37.12
N ILE A 332 41.63 62.66 -36.79
CA ILE A 332 42.41 63.57 -37.65
C ILE A 332 43.03 62.81 -38.83
N ILE A 333 43.57 61.60 -38.60
CA ILE A 333 44.13 60.76 -39.67
C ILE A 333 43.04 60.34 -40.68
N CYS A 334 41.80 60.10 -40.24
CA CYS A 334 40.68 59.78 -41.14
C CYS A 334 40.27 60.93 -42.09
N PHE A 335 40.73 62.16 -41.88
CA PHE A 335 40.51 63.29 -42.80
C PHE A 335 41.60 63.44 -43.88
N TYR A 336 42.65 62.63 -43.83
CA TYR A 336 43.72 62.56 -44.85
C TYR A 336 43.83 61.16 -45.50
N ILE A 337 42.73 60.41 -45.52
CA ILE A 337 42.52 59.38 -46.54
C ILE A 337 42.37 60.13 -47.87
N THR A 338 43.35 60.01 -48.76
CA THR A 338 43.31 60.74 -50.04
C THR A 338 42.24 60.17 -50.96
N ASP A 339 41.80 60.93 -51.96
CA ASP A 339 40.91 60.40 -53.01
C ASP A 339 41.54 59.18 -53.72
N MET A 340 42.87 59.12 -53.79
CA MET A 340 43.61 57.94 -54.25
C MET A 340 43.48 56.73 -53.31
N ASP A 341 43.54 56.91 -51.99
CA ASP A 341 43.33 55.81 -51.03
C ASP A 341 41.89 55.27 -51.10
N TYR A 342 40.91 56.13 -51.37
CA TYR A 342 39.53 55.69 -51.63
C TYR A 342 39.39 54.97 -52.97
N LEU A 343 40.00 55.49 -54.04
CA LEU A 343 39.98 54.88 -55.37
C LEU A 343 40.81 53.59 -55.47
N THR A 344 41.76 53.34 -54.58
CA THR A 344 42.61 52.13 -54.55
C THR A 344 42.10 51.04 -53.62
N GLN A 345 41.07 51.29 -52.81
CA GLN A 345 40.37 50.24 -52.04
C GLN A 345 39.83 49.15 -52.97
N ASP A 346 39.95 47.88 -52.57
CA ASP A 346 39.42 46.73 -53.32
C ASP A 346 37.92 46.83 -53.62
N GLU A 347 37.16 47.54 -52.78
CA GLU A 347 35.73 47.81 -52.97
C GLU A 347 35.42 48.76 -54.14
N VAL A 348 36.38 49.58 -54.58
CA VAL A 348 36.19 50.57 -55.67
C VAL A 348 37.19 50.30 -56.79
N GLY A 349 38.49 50.46 -56.52
CA GLY A 349 39.57 50.18 -57.48
C GLY A 349 39.57 48.74 -57.94
N GLY A 350 39.36 47.80 -57.02
CA GLY A 350 39.24 46.37 -57.34
C GLY A 350 38.00 46.00 -58.18
N ILE A 351 36.96 46.83 -58.22
CA ILE A 351 35.82 46.69 -59.14
C ILE A 351 36.13 47.34 -60.48
N VAL A 352 36.66 48.58 -60.48
CA VAL A 352 37.01 49.32 -61.69
C VAL A 352 38.08 48.58 -62.50
N ALA A 353 39.11 48.02 -61.87
CA ALA A 353 40.12 47.20 -62.52
C ALA A 353 39.55 45.94 -63.19
N LYS A 354 38.57 45.28 -62.56
CA LYS A 354 37.87 44.12 -63.15
C LYS A 354 37.01 44.55 -64.35
N GLY A 355 36.33 45.68 -64.26
CA GLY A 355 35.57 46.26 -65.37
C GLY A 355 36.47 46.64 -66.55
N LEU A 356 37.61 47.27 -66.29
CA LEU A 356 38.62 47.60 -67.30
C LEU A 356 39.27 46.36 -67.93
N ALA A 357 39.49 45.28 -67.16
CA ALA A 357 39.99 44.02 -67.69
C ALA A 357 38.98 43.35 -68.65
N VAL A 358 37.69 43.32 -68.29
CA VAL A 358 36.63 42.81 -69.20
C VAL A 358 36.51 43.70 -70.44
N LEU A 359 36.55 45.02 -70.27
CA LEU A 359 36.52 46.00 -71.36
C LEU A 359 37.67 45.79 -72.36
N TYR A 360 38.88 45.54 -71.86
CA TYR A 360 40.07 45.28 -72.67
C TYR A 360 40.00 43.96 -73.47
N LEU A 361 39.30 42.95 -72.91
CA LEU A 361 39.08 41.67 -73.58
C LEU A 361 38.01 41.76 -74.68
N GLU A 362 36.85 42.37 -74.40
CA GLU A 362 35.73 42.41 -75.37
C GLU A 362 35.85 43.53 -76.43
N LYS A 363 36.68 44.56 -76.19
CA LYS A 363 36.99 45.65 -77.15
C LYS A 363 35.75 46.29 -77.82
N PRO A 364 34.72 46.69 -77.05
CA PRO A 364 33.48 47.24 -77.58
C PRO A 364 33.67 48.60 -78.25
N GLN A 365 32.87 48.88 -79.29
CA GLN A 365 32.92 50.12 -80.07
C GLN A 365 32.69 51.41 -79.25
N PHE A 366 31.96 51.32 -78.13
CA PHE A 366 31.69 52.43 -77.22
C PHE A 366 32.17 52.07 -75.80
N PRO A 367 33.47 52.25 -75.49
CA PRO A 367 34.07 51.65 -74.30
C PRO A 367 33.61 52.24 -72.97
N ILE A 368 33.40 53.55 -72.89
CA ILE A 368 32.91 54.22 -71.67
C ILE A 368 31.48 53.77 -71.36
N ASP A 369 30.64 53.73 -72.39
CA ASP A 369 29.25 53.26 -72.33
C ASP A 369 29.14 51.80 -71.89
N TYR A 370 30.02 50.94 -72.40
CA TYR A 370 30.12 49.55 -71.99
C TYR A 370 30.58 49.45 -70.52
N LEU A 371 31.62 50.18 -70.11
CA LEU A 371 32.12 50.15 -68.74
C LEU A 371 31.05 50.63 -67.73
N ALA A 372 30.31 51.68 -68.07
CA ALA A 372 29.19 52.16 -67.25
C ALA A 372 28.06 51.13 -67.13
N LYS A 373 27.68 50.48 -68.24
CA LYS A 373 26.70 49.38 -68.25
C LYS A 373 27.21 48.14 -67.50
N TRP A 374 28.50 47.86 -67.56
CA TRP A 374 29.16 46.79 -66.81
C TRP A 374 29.13 47.06 -65.31
N LEU A 375 29.52 48.27 -64.87
CA LEU A 375 29.47 48.68 -63.45
C LEU A 375 28.04 48.67 -62.89
N LEU A 376 27.05 49.11 -63.68
CA LEU A 376 25.63 49.02 -63.33
C LEU A 376 25.15 47.56 -63.23
N THR A 377 25.63 46.68 -64.11
CA THR A 377 25.31 45.25 -64.07
C THR A 377 25.99 44.55 -62.90
N TYR A 378 27.23 44.94 -62.57
CA TYR A 378 28.03 44.40 -61.48
C TYR A 378 27.49 44.80 -60.11
N SER A 379 27.11 46.07 -59.92
CA SER A 379 26.42 46.53 -58.69
C SER A 379 25.09 45.80 -58.49
N GLN A 380 24.25 45.67 -59.54
CA GLN A 380 23.06 44.83 -59.47
C GLN A 380 23.35 43.34 -59.19
N LEU A 381 24.53 42.82 -59.59
CA LEU A 381 24.95 41.45 -59.31
C LEU A 381 25.37 41.30 -57.85
N LEU A 382 26.10 42.27 -57.28
CA LEU A 382 26.44 42.36 -55.86
C LEU A 382 25.17 42.48 -54.98
N GLU A 383 24.18 43.29 -55.36
CA GLU A 383 22.88 43.32 -54.67
C GLU A 383 22.17 41.97 -54.72
N LYS A 384 22.21 41.28 -55.87
CA LYS A 384 21.68 39.92 -56.03
C LYS A 384 22.50 38.86 -55.28
N GLN A 385 23.76 39.13 -54.89
CA GLN A 385 24.57 38.29 -54.00
C GLN A 385 24.26 38.56 -52.52
N LYS A 386 24.31 39.82 -52.06
CA LYS A 386 23.94 40.20 -50.69
C LYS A 386 22.52 39.73 -50.34
N THR A 387 21.54 39.94 -51.22
CA THR A 387 20.18 39.43 -51.00
C THR A 387 20.01 37.91 -51.16
N ARG A 388 21.01 37.17 -51.67
CA ARG A 388 21.07 35.70 -51.57
C ARG A 388 21.65 35.27 -50.23
N GLU A 389 22.71 35.92 -49.77
CA GLU A 389 23.40 35.67 -48.49
C GLU A 389 22.48 35.97 -47.31
N GLU A 390 21.81 37.12 -47.29
CA GLU A 390 20.74 37.46 -46.35
C GLU A 390 19.65 36.38 -46.34
N ARG A 391 19.22 35.90 -47.52
CA ARG A 391 18.23 34.81 -47.65
C ARG A 391 18.78 33.44 -47.25
N GLN A 392 20.10 33.26 -47.16
CA GLN A 392 20.72 32.05 -46.58
C GLN A 392 20.78 32.19 -45.06
N GLN A 393 21.25 33.32 -44.52
CA GLN A 393 21.26 33.60 -43.08
C GLN A 393 19.85 33.54 -42.47
N VAL A 394 18.83 34.09 -43.15
CA VAL A 394 17.40 34.02 -42.74
C VAL A 394 16.82 32.59 -42.86
N LYS A 395 17.41 31.70 -43.67
CA LYS A 395 17.05 30.27 -43.67
C LYS A 395 17.79 29.53 -42.55
N GLU A 396 19.07 29.80 -42.34
CA GLU A 396 19.89 29.14 -41.31
C GLU A 396 19.43 29.47 -39.90
N THR A 397 19.08 30.73 -39.62
CA THR A 397 18.42 31.13 -38.37
C THR A 397 17.12 30.36 -38.17
N LYS A 398 16.22 30.34 -39.16
CA LYS A 398 14.97 29.57 -39.10
C LYS A 398 15.17 28.06 -38.97
N ILE A 399 16.25 27.50 -39.53
CA ILE A 399 16.63 26.09 -39.35
C ILE A 399 17.17 25.84 -37.93
N LYS A 400 17.91 26.79 -37.34
CA LYS A 400 18.35 26.73 -35.93
C LYS A 400 17.16 26.85 -34.98
N GLU A 401 16.28 27.83 -35.17
CA GLU A 401 15.02 28.00 -34.44
C GLU A 401 14.14 26.75 -34.50
N PHE A 402 13.92 26.20 -35.70
CA PHE A 402 13.13 24.98 -35.88
C PHE A 402 13.77 23.76 -35.20
N LYS A 403 15.10 23.62 -35.24
CA LYS A 403 15.82 22.56 -34.50
C LYS A 403 15.62 22.69 -32.99
N VAL A 404 15.78 23.89 -32.42
CA VAL A 404 15.58 24.13 -30.98
C VAL A 404 14.13 23.85 -30.57
N LEU A 405 13.14 24.32 -31.34
CA LEU A 405 11.72 24.03 -31.09
C LEU A 405 11.44 22.51 -31.14
N THR A 406 12.01 21.80 -32.11
CA THR A 406 11.86 20.34 -32.24
C THR A 406 12.50 19.61 -31.06
N GLN A 407 13.66 20.08 -30.56
CA GLN A 407 14.32 19.53 -29.38
C GLN A 407 13.51 19.79 -28.09
N GLN A 408 12.91 20.99 -27.94
CA GLN A 408 12.04 21.31 -26.81
C GLN A 408 10.77 20.45 -26.80
N LEU A 409 10.13 20.23 -27.95
CA LEU A 409 8.97 19.34 -28.05
C LEU A 409 9.35 17.87 -27.78
N ALA A 410 10.51 17.41 -28.27
CA ALA A 410 11.00 16.06 -27.97
C ALA A 410 11.27 15.87 -26.46
N PHE A 411 11.90 16.85 -25.81
CA PHE A 411 12.16 16.82 -24.36
C PHE A 411 10.86 16.79 -23.55
N LEU A 412 9.87 17.63 -23.88
CA LEU A 412 8.58 17.66 -23.19
C LEU A 412 7.79 16.35 -23.37
N ASN A 413 7.85 15.76 -24.57
CA ASN A 413 7.26 14.44 -24.80
C ASN A 413 7.96 13.36 -23.96
N GLU A 414 9.29 13.31 -23.96
CA GLU A 414 10.06 12.34 -23.16
C GLU A 414 9.81 12.51 -21.65
N GLU A 415 9.71 13.74 -21.15
CA GLU A 415 9.35 14.04 -19.77
C GLU A 415 7.92 13.56 -19.44
N SER A 416 6.96 13.75 -20.35
CA SER A 416 5.59 13.21 -20.17
C SER A 416 5.54 11.68 -20.20
N GLU A 417 6.26 11.01 -21.11
CA GLU A 417 6.34 9.54 -21.17
C GLU A 417 6.99 8.96 -19.89
N ARG A 418 8.04 9.60 -19.37
CA ARG A 418 8.67 9.23 -18.08
C ARG A 418 7.70 9.39 -16.91
N LEU A 419 6.91 10.46 -16.86
CA LEU A 419 5.91 10.70 -15.82
C LEU A 419 4.74 9.71 -15.90
N GLU A 420 4.26 9.38 -17.10
CA GLU A 420 3.26 8.34 -17.31
C GLU A 420 3.77 6.96 -16.87
N ASN A 421 5.00 6.59 -17.24
CA ASN A 421 5.56 5.29 -16.89
C ASN A 421 5.76 5.16 -15.37
N LEU A 422 6.20 6.22 -14.70
CA LEU A 422 6.27 6.27 -13.23
C LEU A 422 4.87 6.24 -12.56
N GLN A 423 3.80 6.63 -13.25
CA GLN A 423 2.42 6.44 -12.79
C GLN A 423 1.90 5.01 -13.05
N LYS A 424 2.36 4.34 -14.11
CA LYS A 424 2.07 2.93 -14.42
C LYS A 424 2.79 2.00 -13.42
N GLU A 425 4.08 2.20 -13.17
CA GLU A 425 4.85 1.47 -12.14
C GLU A 425 4.21 1.59 -10.75
N LYS A 426 3.79 2.80 -10.34
CA LYS A 426 3.07 3.02 -9.07
C LYS A 426 1.65 2.46 -9.04
N HIS A 427 1.08 2.14 -10.21
CA HIS A 427 -0.21 1.46 -10.30
C HIS A 427 -0.01 -0.06 -10.19
N GLU A 428 0.93 -0.62 -10.94
CA GLU A 428 1.31 -2.03 -10.87
C GLU A 428 1.73 -2.43 -9.45
N GLN A 429 2.55 -1.62 -8.78
CA GLN A 429 2.92 -1.81 -7.36
C GLN A 429 1.71 -1.80 -6.42
N PHE A 430 0.69 -0.98 -6.69
CA PHE A 430 -0.55 -0.94 -5.89
C PHE A 430 -1.45 -2.14 -6.18
N LEU A 431 -1.51 -2.62 -7.44
CA LEU A 431 -2.18 -3.86 -7.80
C LEU A 431 -1.50 -5.09 -7.18
N GLU A 432 -0.17 -5.06 -6.99
CA GLU A 432 0.56 -6.08 -6.22
C GLU A 432 0.26 -5.99 -4.72
N GLN A 433 0.16 -4.78 -4.16
CA GLN A 433 -0.25 -4.60 -2.75
C GLN A 433 -1.65 -5.12 -2.47
N ILE A 434 -2.64 -4.90 -3.36
CA ILE A 434 -4.00 -5.49 -3.24
C ILE A 434 -3.95 -7.03 -3.15
N LYS A 435 -3.03 -7.67 -3.89
CA LYS A 435 -2.86 -9.13 -3.94
C LYS A 435 -2.03 -9.70 -2.77
N GLN A 436 -1.19 -8.87 -2.14
CA GLN A 436 -0.29 -9.26 -1.05
C GLN A 436 -0.81 -8.83 0.33
N ALA A 437 -1.90 -8.05 0.40
CA ALA A 437 -2.49 -7.61 1.65
C ALA A 437 -3.00 -8.82 2.46
N LYS A 438 -2.44 -9.03 3.66
CA LYS A 438 -2.90 -10.05 4.60
C LYS A 438 -4.29 -9.66 5.18
N TYR A 439 -4.52 -8.37 5.39
CA TYR A 439 -5.72 -7.79 6.02
C TYR A 439 -6.31 -6.74 5.07
N HIS A 440 -7.31 -7.11 4.28
CA HIS A 440 -7.90 -6.24 3.25
C HIS A 440 -8.74 -5.10 3.83
N ASP A 441 -9.28 -5.27 5.03
CA ASP A 441 -9.99 -4.23 5.80
C ASP A 441 -9.04 -3.11 6.27
N GLU A 442 -7.90 -3.47 6.87
CA GLU A 442 -6.84 -2.52 7.25
C GLU A 442 -6.27 -1.82 6.00
N PHE A 443 -5.99 -2.57 4.94
CA PHE A 443 -5.50 -2.04 3.67
C PHE A 443 -6.51 -1.08 3.01
N LEU A 444 -7.81 -1.35 3.13
CA LEU A 444 -8.88 -0.50 2.62
C LEU A 444 -8.86 0.90 3.29
N GLY A 445 -8.64 0.93 4.61
CA GLY A 445 -8.46 2.17 5.37
C GLY A 445 -7.14 2.89 5.09
N ASP A 446 -6.01 2.23 5.35
CA ASP A 446 -4.70 2.87 5.39
C ASP A 446 -4.13 3.22 4.01
N VAL A 447 -4.47 2.45 2.97
CA VAL A 447 -3.81 2.55 1.65
C VAL A 447 -4.79 2.78 0.51
N PHE A 448 -5.89 2.04 0.43
CA PHE A 448 -6.78 2.06 -0.74
C PHE A 448 -7.51 3.40 -0.90
N CYS A 449 -8.16 3.92 0.15
CA CYS A 449 -8.82 5.22 0.12
C CYS A 449 -7.83 6.31 -0.29
N ASP A 450 -6.68 6.37 0.40
CA ASP A 450 -5.66 7.40 0.24
C ASP A 450 -4.95 7.31 -1.14
N TYR A 451 -4.84 6.12 -1.74
CA TYR A 451 -4.36 5.95 -3.12
C TYR A 451 -5.35 6.50 -4.15
N VAL A 452 -6.63 6.11 -4.05
CA VAL A 452 -7.69 6.55 -4.96
C VAL A 452 -7.84 8.08 -4.93
N ALA A 453 -7.82 8.67 -3.73
CA ALA A 453 -7.84 10.11 -3.53
C ALA A 453 -6.67 10.80 -4.25
N LYS A 454 -5.44 10.32 -4.05
CA LYS A 454 -4.22 10.91 -4.65
C LYS A 454 -4.14 10.71 -6.17
N ARG A 455 -4.55 9.56 -6.70
CA ARG A 455 -4.53 9.25 -8.14
C ARG A 455 -5.53 10.10 -8.91
N PHE A 456 -6.79 10.10 -8.50
CA PHE A 456 -7.90 10.73 -9.24
C PHE A 456 -8.24 12.15 -8.75
N ARG A 457 -7.54 12.64 -7.70
CA ARG A 457 -7.71 13.94 -7.02
C ARG A 457 -9.11 14.13 -6.40
N VAL A 458 -9.71 13.03 -5.98
CA VAL A 458 -11.06 12.94 -5.39
C VAL A 458 -10.96 12.86 -3.87
N ASN A 459 -12.07 13.08 -3.18
CA ASN A 459 -12.24 12.60 -1.81
C ASN A 459 -12.71 11.13 -1.87
N SER A 460 -12.36 10.30 -0.89
CA SER A 460 -12.78 8.88 -0.86
C SER A 460 -13.02 8.37 0.56
N TYR A 461 -14.02 7.51 0.73
CA TYR A 461 -14.43 6.99 2.02
C TYR A 461 -15.27 5.70 1.88
N VAL A 462 -15.38 4.93 2.96
CA VAL A 462 -16.09 3.66 3.04
C VAL A 462 -17.19 3.76 4.09
N CYS A 463 -18.39 3.34 3.70
CA CYS A 463 -19.49 3.05 4.62
C CYS A 463 -19.61 1.53 4.82
N GLU A 464 -19.88 1.07 6.02
CA GLU A 464 -20.18 -0.32 6.38
C GLU A 464 -21.65 -0.43 6.82
N LEU A 465 -22.40 -1.41 6.31
CA LEU A 465 -23.80 -1.66 6.71
C LEU A 465 -23.85 -2.63 7.89
N ASP A 466 -23.74 -2.08 9.10
CA ASP A 466 -23.79 -2.83 10.36
C ASP A 466 -24.87 -2.29 11.31
N PHE A 467 -25.15 -3.03 12.37
CA PHE A 467 -26.06 -2.62 13.43
C PHE A 467 -25.52 -1.39 14.19
N PRO A 468 -26.40 -0.48 14.66
CA PRO A 468 -25.97 0.71 15.38
C PRO A 468 -25.23 0.35 16.68
N ARG A 469 -24.05 0.93 16.88
CA ARG A 469 -23.27 0.76 18.10
C ARG A 469 -23.95 1.47 19.28
N LYS A 470 -23.95 0.81 20.44
CA LYS A 470 -24.49 1.33 21.71
C LYS A 470 -23.34 1.62 22.68
N GLU A 471 -23.49 2.64 23.52
CA GLU A 471 -22.60 2.83 24.66
C GLU A 471 -22.67 1.62 25.60
N ILE A 472 -21.49 1.12 25.97
CA ILE A 472 -21.32 -0.08 26.80
C ILE A 472 -21.51 0.33 28.26
N ASP A 473 -22.65 -0.04 28.85
CA ASP A 473 -22.85 0.09 30.29
C ASP A 473 -21.89 -0.86 31.02
N LEU A 474 -20.94 -0.28 31.78
CA LEU A 474 -19.96 -1.06 32.52
C LEU A 474 -20.55 -1.83 33.71
N ASN A 475 -21.82 -1.63 34.06
CA ASN A 475 -22.49 -2.28 35.19
C ASN A 475 -23.48 -3.38 34.77
N LEU A 476 -23.83 -3.47 33.48
CA LEU A 476 -24.66 -4.55 32.91
C LEU A 476 -23.81 -5.70 32.35
N GLU A 477 -24.46 -6.76 31.88
CA GLU A 477 -23.78 -7.92 31.30
C GLU A 477 -22.96 -7.56 30.05
N ASP A 478 -21.64 -7.67 30.17
CA ASP A 478 -20.69 -7.26 29.14
C ASP A 478 -20.33 -8.41 28.19
N ASP A 479 -21.33 -8.86 27.42
CA ASP A 479 -21.12 -9.78 26.30
C ASP A 479 -20.32 -9.10 25.16
N GLU A 480 -19.69 -9.91 24.31
CA GLU A 480 -18.95 -9.43 23.14
C GLU A 480 -19.83 -8.66 22.17
N ASN A 481 -21.15 -8.92 22.15
CA ASN A 481 -22.12 -8.23 21.33
C ASN A 481 -22.85 -7.10 22.09
N ALA A 482 -22.55 -6.83 23.37
CA ALA A 482 -23.21 -5.78 24.15
C ALA A 482 -23.02 -4.35 23.58
N HIS A 483 -21.99 -4.17 22.73
CA HIS A 483 -21.76 -2.93 21.98
C HIS A 483 -22.63 -2.79 20.72
N ILE A 484 -23.40 -3.82 20.35
CA ILE A 484 -24.19 -3.93 19.12
C ILE A 484 -25.68 -3.93 19.46
N ASN A 485 -26.43 -2.94 19.00
CA ASN A 485 -27.89 -2.97 19.16
C ASN A 485 -28.56 -3.86 18.09
N GLN A 486 -28.71 -5.15 18.41
CA GLN A 486 -29.35 -6.14 17.52
C GLN A 486 -30.84 -5.86 17.23
N GLU A 487 -31.54 -5.13 18.11
CA GLU A 487 -32.92 -4.69 17.89
C GLU A 487 -33.02 -3.52 16.90
N GLY A 488 -31.89 -2.84 16.62
CA GLY A 488 -31.83 -1.71 15.71
C GLY A 488 -31.79 -2.12 14.24
N THR A 489 -32.41 -1.33 13.36
CA THR A 489 -32.18 -1.42 11.92
C THR A 489 -30.72 -1.10 11.60
N LYS A 490 -30.06 -1.90 10.77
CA LYS A 490 -28.69 -1.64 10.28
C LYS A 490 -28.57 -0.23 9.69
N LEU A 491 -27.47 0.45 9.98
CA LEU A 491 -27.13 1.79 9.50
C LEU A 491 -25.85 1.73 8.66
N LEU A 492 -25.72 2.64 7.69
CA LEU A 492 -24.44 2.84 7.01
C LEU A 492 -23.54 3.72 7.88
N THR A 493 -22.55 3.09 8.50
CA THR A 493 -21.55 3.75 9.38
C THR A 493 -20.30 4.06 8.57
N TYR A 494 -19.80 5.30 8.62
CA TYR A 494 -18.58 5.68 7.92
C TYR A 494 -17.35 5.22 8.72
N ILE A 495 -16.62 4.23 8.20
CA ILE A 495 -15.49 3.58 8.91
C ILE A 495 -14.11 4.06 8.45
N TYR A 496 -13.94 4.31 7.14
CA TYR A 496 -12.65 4.68 6.55
C TYR A 496 -12.78 5.91 5.65
N THR A 497 -11.72 6.73 5.59
CA THR A 497 -11.70 8.01 4.87
C THR A 497 -10.28 8.37 4.42
N ASP A 498 -10.14 9.04 3.27
CA ASP A 498 -8.91 9.76 2.92
C ASP A 498 -8.58 10.87 3.94
N GLN A 499 -7.33 11.35 3.92
CA GLN A 499 -6.85 12.37 4.87
C GLN A 499 -7.68 13.67 4.94
N ASN A 500 -8.38 14.06 3.88
CA ASN A 500 -9.23 15.26 3.84
C ASN A 500 -10.62 15.02 4.45
N SER A 501 -11.07 13.76 4.52
CA SER A 501 -12.45 13.37 4.81
C SER A 501 -12.65 12.81 6.22
N LYS A 502 -11.59 12.75 7.05
CA LYS A 502 -11.59 12.18 8.43
C LYS A 502 -12.70 12.61 9.38
N PHE A 503 -13.37 13.73 9.11
CA PHE A 503 -14.53 14.19 9.88
C PHE A 503 -15.80 13.34 9.66
N LEU A 504 -15.80 12.43 8.68
CA LEU A 504 -16.90 11.50 8.43
C LEU A 504 -16.81 10.25 9.32
N ILE A 505 -15.65 9.88 9.85
CA ILE A 505 -15.49 8.65 10.65
C ILE A 505 -16.45 8.69 11.84
N GLY A 506 -17.23 7.62 12.03
CA GLY A 506 -18.23 7.50 13.09
C GLY A 506 -19.53 8.30 12.84
N GLN A 507 -19.72 8.91 11.68
CA GLN A 507 -21.03 9.38 11.25
C GLN A 507 -21.89 8.19 10.77
N ASN A 508 -23.21 8.31 10.92
CA ASN A 508 -24.18 7.30 10.52
C ASN A 508 -25.15 7.89 9.48
N LEU A 509 -25.59 7.06 8.54
CA LEU A 509 -26.65 7.37 7.57
C LEU A 509 -27.89 6.48 7.88
N LEU A 510 -29.08 7.09 7.91
CA LEU A 510 -30.32 6.41 8.26
C LEU A 510 -30.77 5.44 7.16
N PRO A 511 -31.52 4.37 7.48
CA PRO A 511 -31.95 3.38 6.50
C PRO A 511 -32.77 4.03 5.38
N GLU A 512 -32.59 3.55 4.14
CA GLU A 512 -33.25 4.06 2.93
C GLU A 512 -32.99 5.54 2.59
N THR A 513 -32.27 6.30 3.44
CA THR A 513 -31.86 7.67 3.15
C THR A 513 -30.51 7.70 2.45
N GLY A 514 -30.36 8.60 1.49
CA GLY A 514 -29.10 8.78 0.77
C GLY A 514 -28.92 7.85 -0.43
N VAL A 515 -28.37 8.41 -1.51
CA VAL A 515 -27.95 7.64 -2.71
C VAL A 515 -26.94 6.54 -2.36
N THR A 516 -26.18 6.71 -1.27
CA THR A 516 -25.28 5.71 -0.71
C THR A 516 -26.00 4.42 -0.32
N TYR A 517 -27.22 4.51 0.22
CA TYR A 517 -28.04 3.34 0.56
C TYR A 517 -28.68 2.74 -0.69
N ASP A 518 -29.09 3.57 -1.66
CA ASP A 518 -29.58 3.08 -2.96
C ASP A 518 -28.53 2.21 -3.69
N ALA A 519 -27.23 2.46 -3.49
CA ALA A 519 -26.16 1.68 -4.11
C ALA A 519 -26.02 0.23 -3.58
N LEU A 520 -26.67 -0.13 -2.45
CA LEU A 520 -26.76 -1.50 -1.94
C LEU A 520 -28.08 -2.21 -2.32
N LYS A 521 -29.05 -1.50 -2.88
CA LYS A 521 -30.30 -2.12 -3.33
C LYS A 521 -30.00 -3.03 -4.51
N GLU A 522 -30.48 -4.26 -4.44
CA GLU A 522 -30.27 -5.24 -5.52
C GLU A 522 -30.93 -4.73 -6.81
N PRO A 523 -30.22 -4.78 -7.96
CA PRO A 523 -30.72 -4.22 -9.21
C PRO A 523 -32.02 -4.92 -9.61
N GLN A 524 -33.11 -4.14 -9.67
CA GLN A 524 -34.39 -4.64 -10.15
C GLN A 524 -34.21 -5.08 -11.62
N PRO A 525 -34.79 -6.24 -12.03
CA PRO A 525 -34.77 -6.63 -13.43
C PRO A 525 -35.53 -5.60 -14.27
N ASP A 526 -34.98 -5.24 -15.43
CA ASP A 526 -35.66 -4.38 -16.40
C ASP A 526 -36.94 -5.06 -16.92
N GLU A 527 -37.78 -4.33 -17.67
CA GLU A 527 -39.00 -4.86 -18.31
C GLU A 527 -38.74 -6.09 -19.22
N ASN A 528 -37.49 -6.32 -19.64
CA ASN A 528 -37.05 -7.48 -20.42
C ASN A 528 -36.60 -8.68 -19.58
N GLY A 529 -36.56 -8.57 -18.25
CA GLY A 529 -36.06 -9.61 -17.33
C GLY A 529 -34.53 -9.67 -17.19
N GLU A 530 -33.77 -8.85 -17.91
CA GLU A 530 -32.31 -8.77 -17.76
C GLU A 530 -31.95 -7.97 -16.50
N VAL A 531 -31.13 -8.56 -15.63
CA VAL A 531 -30.60 -7.91 -14.42
C VAL A 531 -29.30 -7.20 -14.80
N ILE A 532 -29.39 -5.92 -15.13
CA ILE A 532 -28.21 -5.09 -15.39
C ILE A 532 -27.47 -4.86 -14.07
N GLN A 533 -26.28 -5.47 -13.93
CA GLN A 533 -25.37 -5.12 -12.84
C GLN A 533 -24.94 -3.66 -12.97
N THR A 534 -25.49 -2.79 -12.12
CA THR A 534 -25.12 -1.38 -12.05
C THR A 534 -23.69 -1.24 -11.52
N ASN A 535 -22.82 -0.51 -12.23
CA ASN A 535 -21.43 -0.25 -11.82
C ASN A 535 -21.30 0.71 -10.61
N GLY A 536 -22.28 0.72 -9.70
CA GLY A 536 -22.51 1.80 -8.74
C GLY A 536 -23.37 2.94 -9.30
N ILE A 537 -23.75 3.88 -8.43
CA ILE A 537 -24.59 5.02 -8.77
C ILE A 537 -23.73 6.28 -8.90
N TYR A 538 -23.69 6.85 -10.10
CA TYR A 538 -22.98 8.10 -10.40
C TYR A 538 -23.93 9.29 -10.57
N ILE A 539 -23.60 10.42 -9.95
CA ILE A 539 -24.29 11.70 -10.07
C ILE A 539 -23.30 12.77 -10.47
N SER A 540 -23.47 13.35 -11.67
CA SER A 540 -22.60 14.42 -12.20
C SER A 540 -22.77 15.77 -11.50
N ASN A 541 -23.94 16.03 -10.91
CA ASN A 541 -24.20 17.27 -10.20
C ASN A 541 -25.10 17.00 -8.98
N VAL A 542 -24.47 16.95 -7.80
CA VAL A 542 -25.14 16.59 -6.54
C VAL A 542 -26.23 17.57 -6.09
N VAL A 543 -26.22 18.82 -6.57
CA VAL A 543 -27.22 19.83 -6.20
C VAL A 543 -28.55 19.63 -6.95
N LYS A 544 -28.56 18.78 -8.00
CA LYS A 544 -29.79 18.39 -8.72
C LYS A 544 -30.49 17.17 -8.11
N GLU A 545 -29.81 16.39 -7.27
CA GLU A 545 -30.34 15.15 -6.70
C GLU A 545 -30.71 15.36 -5.23
N PRO A 546 -32.00 15.52 -4.88
CA PRO A 546 -32.44 15.78 -3.51
C PRO A 546 -32.14 14.63 -2.54
N ARG A 547 -31.81 13.42 -3.03
CA ARG A 547 -31.35 12.29 -2.21
C ARG A 547 -29.90 12.41 -1.72
N ILE A 548 -29.12 13.43 -2.09
CA ILE A 548 -27.76 13.60 -1.54
C ILE A 548 -27.82 14.19 -0.12
N VAL A 549 -27.30 13.43 0.85
CA VAL A 549 -27.13 13.86 2.25
C VAL A 549 -25.77 14.55 2.42
N TYR A 550 -25.77 15.76 2.99
CA TYR A 550 -24.55 16.55 3.23
C TYR A 550 -24.27 16.69 4.74
N HIS A 551 -23.24 16.01 5.24
CA HIS A 551 -22.85 16.00 6.67
C HIS A 551 -22.43 17.36 7.30
N LYS A 552 -22.34 18.44 6.52
CA LYS A 552 -21.95 19.78 7.03
C LYS A 552 -22.65 20.91 6.29
N TRP A 553 -22.41 21.03 4.99
CA TRP A 553 -22.95 22.09 4.13
C TRP A 553 -23.12 21.55 2.70
N PRO A 554 -24.17 21.94 1.96
CA PRO A 554 -24.28 21.66 0.53
C PRO A 554 -23.07 22.18 -0.25
N LYS A 555 -22.59 21.39 -1.22
CA LYS A 555 -21.41 21.68 -2.03
C LYS A 555 -21.65 21.32 -3.50
N LEU A 556 -21.02 22.05 -4.42
CA LEU A 556 -20.99 21.72 -5.84
C LEU A 556 -19.96 20.62 -6.14
N GLY A 557 -20.29 19.72 -7.07
CA GLY A 557 -19.44 18.62 -7.50
C GLY A 557 -20.25 17.42 -8.00
N ALA A 558 -19.56 16.29 -8.14
CA ALA A 558 -20.11 14.99 -8.49
C ALA A 558 -19.89 13.99 -7.33
N TYR A 559 -20.69 12.92 -7.34
CA TYR A 559 -20.65 11.83 -6.36
C TYR A 559 -20.74 10.48 -7.07
N TYR A 560 -20.07 9.46 -6.53
CA TYR A 560 -20.08 8.09 -7.03
C TYR A 560 -20.08 7.12 -5.84
N ALA A 561 -21.11 6.28 -5.75
CA ALA A 561 -21.23 5.24 -4.73
C ALA A 561 -21.15 3.86 -5.41
N ILE A 562 -20.14 3.07 -5.06
CA ILE A 562 -19.90 1.73 -5.60
C ILE A 562 -20.19 0.70 -4.50
N PRO A 563 -21.05 -0.30 -4.72
CA PRO A 563 -21.20 -1.41 -3.79
C PRO A 563 -19.88 -2.18 -3.67
N LEU A 564 -19.38 -2.32 -2.45
CA LEU A 564 -18.29 -3.22 -2.08
C LEU A 564 -18.92 -4.32 -1.22
N VAL A 565 -19.56 -5.26 -1.91
CA VAL A 565 -20.20 -6.43 -1.32
C VAL A 565 -19.32 -7.63 -1.57
N TYR A 566 -19.06 -8.43 -0.54
CA TYR A 566 -18.23 -9.64 -0.66
C TYR A 566 -18.74 -10.78 0.24
N GLN A 567 -18.43 -12.01 -0.15
CA GLN A 567 -18.80 -13.20 0.62
C GLN A 567 -17.70 -13.56 1.62
N SER A 568 -17.92 -13.20 2.89
CA SER A 568 -16.97 -13.47 3.97
C SER A 568 -17.17 -14.87 4.52
N CYS A 569 -16.09 -15.63 4.68
CA CYS A 569 -16.12 -16.91 5.41
C CYS A 569 -15.53 -16.80 6.82
N LEU A 570 -14.89 -15.68 7.19
CA LEU A 570 -14.25 -15.53 8.50
C LEU A 570 -15.25 -15.30 9.66
N TYR A 571 -15.95 -16.37 10.06
CA TYR A 571 -16.83 -16.45 11.24
C TYR A 571 -16.92 -17.89 11.78
N GLU A 572 -17.23 -18.05 13.07
CA GLU A 572 -17.09 -19.32 13.81
C GLU A 572 -17.90 -20.49 13.21
N GLN A 573 -19.15 -20.26 12.81
CA GLN A 573 -20.00 -21.31 12.23
C GLN A 573 -19.42 -21.88 10.91
N SER A 574 -18.77 -21.04 10.10
CA SER A 574 -18.08 -21.52 8.89
C SER A 574 -16.77 -22.24 9.20
N PHE A 575 -16.14 -21.96 10.34
CA PHE A 575 -14.95 -22.67 10.79
C PHE A 575 -15.31 -24.07 11.30
N ASP A 576 -16.35 -24.17 12.12
CA ASP A 576 -16.87 -25.47 12.61
C ASP A 576 -17.33 -26.37 11.45
N GLN A 577 -18.16 -25.85 10.54
CA GLN A 577 -18.56 -26.56 9.33
C GLN A 577 -17.36 -26.87 8.42
N GLY A 578 -16.38 -25.96 8.36
CA GLY A 578 -15.13 -26.16 7.62
C GLY A 578 -14.34 -27.36 8.14
N ILE A 579 -14.21 -27.52 9.47
CA ILE A 579 -13.56 -28.68 10.10
C ILE A 579 -14.32 -29.97 9.76
N GLU A 580 -15.64 -29.99 9.96
CA GLU A 580 -16.46 -31.18 9.71
C GLU A 580 -16.38 -31.63 8.25
N GLN A 581 -16.65 -30.71 7.32
CA GLN A 581 -16.64 -30.99 5.88
C GLN A 581 -15.24 -31.35 5.36
N ARG A 582 -14.18 -30.70 5.88
CA ARG A 582 -12.79 -31.02 5.53
C ARG A 582 -12.35 -32.37 6.08
N SER A 583 -12.78 -32.74 7.28
CA SER A 583 -12.55 -34.07 7.86
C SER A 583 -13.23 -35.16 7.03
N GLN A 584 -14.53 -35.00 6.72
CA GLN A 584 -15.28 -35.89 5.84
C GLN A 584 -14.62 -36.01 4.45
N TYR A 585 -14.18 -34.89 3.86
CA TYR A 585 -13.45 -34.86 2.59
C TYR A 585 -12.14 -35.65 2.65
N LEU A 586 -11.35 -35.52 3.72
CA LEU A 586 -10.10 -36.25 3.89
C LEU A 586 -10.33 -37.76 4.02
N ILE A 587 -11.36 -38.19 4.77
CA ILE A 587 -11.74 -39.60 4.89
C ILE A 587 -12.21 -40.18 3.54
N LEU A 588 -13.08 -39.46 2.82
CA LEU A 588 -13.53 -39.85 1.47
C LEU A 588 -12.37 -39.94 0.49
N LYS A 589 -11.45 -38.98 0.54
CA LYS A 589 -10.25 -38.98 -0.30
C LYS A 589 -9.31 -40.13 0.04
N GLU A 590 -9.02 -40.38 1.32
CA GLU A 590 -8.18 -41.50 1.74
C GLU A 590 -8.78 -42.85 1.28
N ASN A 591 -10.11 -42.99 1.31
CA ASN A 591 -10.80 -44.15 0.78
C ASN A 591 -10.73 -44.24 -0.76
N GLN A 592 -10.88 -43.13 -1.49
CA GLN A 592 -10.71 -43.11 -2.96
C GLN A 592 -9.25 -43.41 -3.37
N ASP A 593 -8.26 -42.90 -2.65
CA ASP A 593 -6.84 -43.17 -2.90
C ASP A 593 -6.46 -44.61 -2.50
N LYS A 594 -7.09 -45.21 -1.48
CA LYS A 594 -6.99 -46.65 -1.17
C LYS A 594 -7.62 -47.52 -2.25
N GLU A 595 -8.83 -47.19 -2.72
CA GLU A 595 -9.49 -47.92 -3.81
C GLU A 595 -8.66 -47.85 -5.10
N ARG A 596 -8.18 -46.64 -5.45
CA ARG A 596 -7.24 -46.44 -6.56
C ARG A 596 -5.99 -47.29 -6.38
N SER A 597 -5.33 -47.25 -5.22
CA SER A 597 -4.12 -48.05 -4.99
C SER A 597 -4.36 -49.56 -5.06
N ALA A 598 -5.52 -50.05 -4.60
CA ALA A 598 -5.89 -51.45 -4.72
C ALA A 598 -6.18 -51.85 -6.17
N LYS A 599 -6.91 -51.01 -6.93
CA LYS A 599 -7.17 -51.25 -8.36
C LYS A 599 -5.92 -51.11 -9.21
N GLU A 600 -5.00 -50.20 -8.88
CA GLU A 600 -3.74 -50.09 -9.58
C GLU A 600 -2.83 -51.31 -9.35
N ALA A 601 -2.85 -51.92 -8.16
CA ALA A 601 -2.20 -53.19 -7.90
C ALA A 601 -2.88 -54.38 -8.62
N GLU A 602 -4.21 -54.42 -8.68
CA GLU A 602 -4.98 -55.41 -9.46
C GLU A 602 -4.67 -55.32 -10.96
N PHE A 603 -4.50 -54.11 -11.50
CA PHE A 603 -4.02 -53.91 -12.87
C PHE A 603 -2.55 -54.31 -13.05
N GLU A 604 -1.69 -54.14 -12.05
CA GLU A 604 -0.27 -54.54 -12.10
C GLU A 604 -0.10 -56.06 -12.04
N GLU A 605 -0.86 -56.76 -11.19
CA GLU A 605 -0.92 -58.24 -11.16
C GLU A 605 -1.47 -58.81 -12.48
N ARG A 606 -2.51 -58.20 -13.06
CA ARG A 606 -2.98 -58.57 -14.40
C ARG A 606 -1.93 -58.34 -15.48
N LEU A 607 -1.08 -57.30 -15.35
CA LEU A 607 -0.03 -56.97 -16.33
C LEU A 607 1.04 -58.07 -16.46
N GLU A 608 1.20 -58.92 -15.45
CA GLU A 608 2.08 -60.09 -15.51
C GLU A 608 1.49 -61.27 -16.32
N SER A 609 0.19 -61.20 -16.71
CA SER A 609 -0.55 -62.34 -17.26
C SER A 609 -1.32 -62.09 -18.57
N GLU A 610 -1.73 -60.86 -18.89
CA GLU A 610 -2.48 -60.52 -20.12
C GLU A 610 -1.72 -59.53 -21.03
N ASP A 611 -2.34 -59.08 -22.13
CA ASP A 611 -1.71 -58.11 -23.05
C ASP A 611 -1.66 -56.70 -22.41
N PRO A 612 -0.47 -56.12 -22.17
CA PRO A 612 -0.33 -54.84 -21.48
C PRO A 612 -1.00 -53.68 -22.24
N ALA A 613 -1.16 -53.77 -23.57
CA ALA A 613 -1.80 -52.73 -24.35
C ALA A 613 -3.33 -52.65 -24.14
N VAL A 614 -3.94 -53.73 -23.64
CA VAL A 614 -5.36 -53.78 -23.24
C VAL A 614 -5.51 -53.26 -21.81
N ILE A 615 -4.69 -53.77 -20.88
CA ILE A 615 -4.74 -53.38 -19.47
C ILE A 615 -4.45 -51.89 -19.27
N GLU A 616 -3.49 -51.32 -20.00
CA GLU A 616 -3.20 -49.88 -19.86
C GLU A 616 -4.36 -49.00 -20.37
N GLN A 617 -5.14 -49.47 -21.35
CA GLN A 617 -6.38 -48.78 -21.77
C GLN A 617 -7.49 -48.93 -20.72
N GLU A 618 -7.64 -50.11 -20.10
CA GLU A 618 -8.59 -50.30 -18.98
C GLU A 618 -8.23 -49.43 -17.76
N LYS A 619 -6.93 -49.36 -17.40
CA LYS A 619 -6.43 -48.52 -16.31
C LYS A 619 -6.67 -47.04 -16.60
N GLN A 620 -6.42 -46.57 -17.83
CA GLN A 620 -6.73 -45.19 -18.22
C GLN A 620 -8.24 -44.89 -18.23
N ALA A 621 -9.08 -45.85 -18.67
CA ALA A 621 -10.53 -45.70 -18.64
C ALA A 621 -11.09 -45.65 -17.21
N TYR A 622 -10.57 -46.49 -16.29
CA TYR A 622 -10.93 -46.45 -14.87
C TYR A 622 -10.51 -45.11 -14.22
N LEU A 623 -9.27 -44.67 -14.43
CA LEU A 623 -8.77 -43.40 -13.89
C LEU A 623 -9.53 -42.18 -14.44
N ALA A 624 -10.02 -42.24 -15.68
CA ALA A 624 -10.88 -41.20 -16.26
C ALA A 624 -12.35 -41.29 -15.82
N GLY A 625 -12.80 -42.45 -15.34
CA GLY A 625 -14.14 -42.66 -14.78
C GLY A 625 -14.29 -42.28 -13.30
N LEU A 626 -13.18 -42.13 -12.57
CA LEU A 626 -13.16 -41.60 -11.21
C LEU A 626 -13.45 -40.10 -11.21
N GLU A 627 -14.65 -39.71 -10.76
CA GLU A 627 -14.98 -38.30 -10.56
C GLU A 627 -14.01 -37.66 -9.53
N PRO A 628 -13.42 -36.49 -9.83
CA PRO A 628 -12.48 -35.83 -8.93
C PRO A 628 -13.22 -35.25 -7.72
N LEU A 629 -12.90 -35.72 -6.53
CA LEU A 629 -13.46 -35.19 -5.28
C LEU A 629 -13.15 -33.69 -5.13
N LEU A 630 -14.18 -32.86 -5.36
CA LEU A 630 -14.13 -31.43 -5.15
C LEU A 630 -14.06 -31.12 -3.65
N GLU A 631 -13.17 -30.20 -3.28
CA GLU A 631 -13.07 -29.71 -1.91
C GLU A 631 -14.31 -28.86 -1.58
N PRO A 632 -15.03 -29.11 -0.47
CA PRO A 632 -16.25 -28.39 -0.14
C PRO A 632 -15.97 -26.90 0.12
N SER A 633 -16.88 -26.04 -0.33
CA SER A 633 -16.81 -24.60 -0.10
C SER A 633 -17.26 -24.24 1.31
N PHE A 634 -16.42 -23.50 2.05
CA PHE A 634 -16.78 -22.89 3.33
C PHE A 634 -18.09 -22.10 3.26
N ALA A 635 -18.85 -22.09 4.35
CA ALA A 635 -20.08 -21.30 4.45
C ALA A 635 -19.77 -19.80 4.37
N GLN A 636 -20.67 -19.03 3.75
CA GLN A 636 -20.42 -17.63 3.40
C GLN A 636 -21.51 -16.71 3.96
N GLN A 637 -21.08 -15.57 4.49
CA GLN A 637 -21.93 -14.49 4.97
C GLN A 637 -21.65 -13.23 4.14
N LYS A 638 -22.69 -12.69 3.50
CA LYS A 638 -22.65 -11.43 2.74
C LYS A 638 -22.28 -10.28 3.69
N LYS A 639 -21.12 -9.65 3.47
CA LYS A 639 -20.76 -8.36 4.10
C LYS A 639 -20.93 -7.25 3.07
N GLU A 640 -21.46 -6.12 3.53
CA GLU A 640 -22.00 -5.06 2.67
C GLU A 640 -21.40 -3.70 3.03
N TYR A 641 -20.53 -3.20 2.15
CA TYR A 641 -19.90 -1.89 2.26
C TYR A 641 -20.22 -1.04 1.02
N VAL A 642 -20.01 0.27 1.11
CA VAL A 642 -20.12 1.19 -0.03
C VAL A 642 -18.87 2.03 -0.15
N PHE A 643 -18.10 1.83 -1.22
CA PHE A 643 -16.96 2.68 -1.54
C PHE A 643 -17.46 3.96 -2.23
N CYS A 644 -17.25 5.08 -1.56
CA CYS A 644 -17.81 6.37 -1.91
C CYS A 644 -16.72 7.33 -2.35
N ILE A 645 -16.99 8.11 -3.40
CA ILE A 645 -16.03 9.03 -4.00
C ILE A 645 -16.74 10.33 -4.37
N ASP A 646 -16.08 11.46 -4.13
CA ASP A 646 -16.66 12.76 -4.47
C ASP A 646 -15.64 13.82 -4.94
N THR A 647 -16.18 14.87 -5.54
CA THR A 647 -15.47 16.10 -5.93
C THR A 647 -16.09 17.35 -5.27
N LEU A 648 -16.66 17.20 -4.08
CA LEU A 648 -17.45 18.22 -3.38
C LEU A 648 -16.60 19.43 -2.96
N GLY A 649 -16.88 20.57 -3.56
CA GLY A 649 -16.11 21.81 -3.44
C GLY A 649 -15.03 21.98 -4.51
N GLN A 650 -14.88 21.02 -5.43
CA GLN A 650 -13.99 21.12 -6.60
C GLN A 650 -14.74 21.50 -7.89
N ASP A 651 -16.09 21.46 -7.88
CA ASP A 651 -16.98 21.80 -9.00
C ASP A 651 -16.57 21.18 -10.36
N ARG A 652 -16.29 19.87 -10.34
CA ARG A 652 -15.94 19.09 -11.53
C ARG A 652 -16.59 17.71 -11.53
N GLU A 653 -16.96 17.22 -12.71
CA GLU A 653 -17.40 15.85 -12.91
C GLU A 653 -16.25 14.83 -12.76
N ILE A 654 -16.59 13.56 -12.49
CA ILE A 654 -15.63 12.45 -12.51
C ILE A 654 -15.65 11.82 -13.91
N PRO A 655 -14.54 11.86 -14.67
CA PRO A 655 -14.47 11.29 -16.02
C PRO A 655 -14.78 9.78 -16.08
N GLU A 656 -15.47 9.33 -17.12
CA GLU A 656 -15.89 7.93 -17.28
C GLU A 656 -14.73 6.93 -17.19
N ASN A 657 -13.58 7.24 -17.81
CA ASN A 657 -12.41 6.38 -17.73
C ASN A 657 -11.91 6.21 -16.28
N HIS A 658 -12.00 7.26 -15.45
CA HIS A 658 -11.69 7.14 -14.03
C HIS A 658 -12.77 6.34 -13.29
N ARG A 659 -14.06 6.53 -13.61
CA ARG A 659 -15.16 5.75 -13.00
C ARG A 659 -15.00 4.25 -13.24
N GLN A 660 -14.60 3.85 -14.46
CA GLN A 660 -14.29 2.47 -14.79
C GLN A 660 -13.00 1.97 -14.12
N GLU A 661 -11.87 2.71 -14.20
CA GLU A 661 -10.62 2.33 -13.50
C GLU A 661 -10.83 2.11 -11.99
N ILE A 662 -11.66 2.94 -11.37
CA ILE A 662 -12.03 2.83 -9.95
C ILE A 662 -12.91 1.60 -9.70
N PHE A 663 -13.92 1.37 -10.52
CA PHE A 663 -14.81 0.20 -10.40
C PHE A 663 -14.03 -1.10 -10.59
N ASP A 664 -13.11 -1.16 -11.55
CA ASP A 664 -12.22 -2.30 -11.78
C ASP A 664 -11.27 -2.53 -10.57
N LEU A 665 -10.79 -1.47 -9.92
CA LEU A 665 -10.01 -1.54 -8.68
C LEU A 665 -10.82 -2.09 -7.49
N VAL A 666 -12.07 -1.65 -7.31
CA VAL A 666 -12.96 -2.16 -6.24
C VAL A 666 -13.28 -3.64 -6.49
N ASN A 667 -13.61 -4.02 -7.73
CA ASN A 667 -13.86 -5.41 -8.11
C ASN A 667 -12.62 -6.30 -7.95
N MET A 668 -11.41 -5.76 -8.18
CA MET A 668 -10.17 -6.50 -7.88
C MET A 668 -9.95 -6.66 -6.39
N LEU A 669 -10.23 -5.62 -5.59
CA LEU A 669 -10.14 -5.68 -4.12
C LEU A 669 -11.07 -6.75 -3.55
N ILE A 670 -12.37 -6.74 -3.92
CA ILE A 670 -13.36 -7.75 -3.52
C ILE A 670 -12.83 -9.17 -3.80
N LYS A 671 -12.40 -9.43 -5.04
CA LYS A 671 -11.94 -10.76 -5.45
C LYS A 671 -10.66 -11.22 -4.75
N GLN A 672 -9.75 -10.30 -4.41
CA GLN A 672 -8.55 -10.67 -3.62
C GLN A 672 -8.88 -10.85 -2.13
N TRP A 673 -9.85 -10.09 -1.60
CA TRP A 673 -10.33 -10.22 -0.23
C TRP A 673 -11.00 -11.59 -0.02
N GLU A 674 -11.95 -11.98 -0.88
CA GLU A 674 -12.61 -13.29 -0.82
C GLU A 674 -11.61 -14.45 -0.92
N LEU A 675 -10.67 -14.37 -1.88
CA LEU A 675 -9.62 -15.40 -2.03
C LEU A 675 -8.68 -15.46 -0.80
N GLN A 676 -8.37 -14.33 -0.18
CA GLN A 676 -7.51 -14.29 1.01
C GLN A 676 -8.25 -14.78 2.26
N GLU A 677 -9.55 -14.51 2.41
CA GLU A 677 -10.35 -15.10 3.49
C GLU A 677 -10.46 -16.62 3.34
N ILE A 678 -10.75 -17.13 2.15
CA ILE A 678 -10.81 -18.57 1.86
C ILE A 678 -9.46 -19.26 2.15
N GLN A 679 -8.33 -18.65 1.73
CA GLN A 679 -7.00 -19.17 2.04
C GLN A 679 -6.68 -19.14 3.54
N SER A 680 -7.14 -18.11 4.26
CA SER A 680 -6.90 -18.00 5.70
C SER A 680 -7.74 -19.01 6.48
N MET A 681 -9.05 -19.11 6.18
CA MET A 681 -9.94 -20.13 6.72
C MET A 681 -9.39 -21.54 6.50
N LYS A 682 -8.89 -21.83 5.30
CA LYS A 682 -8.26 -23.13 5.00
C LYS A 682 -7.04 -23.40 5.88
N ALA A 683 -6.17 -22.41 6.08
CA ALA A 683 -5.00 -22.56 6.95
C ALA A 683 -5.41 -22.77 8.43
N ASP A 684 -6.40 -22.03 8.92
CA ASP A 684 -6.96 -22.19 10.27
C ASP A 684 -7.53 -23.61 10.48
N VAL A 685 -8.34 -24.10 9.52
CA VAL A 685 -8.95 -25.45 9.56
C VAL A 685 -7.89 -26.55 9.43
N GLU A 686 -6.89 -26.39 8.57
CA GLU A 686 -5.79 -27.36 8.43
C GLU A 686 -4.90 -27.40 9.69
N LEU A 687 -4.69 -26.26 10.37
CA LEU A 687 -4.00 -26.22 11.65
C LEU A 687 -4.81 -26.92 12.76
N GLN A 688 -6.13 -26.69 12.81
CA GLN A 688 -7.02 -27.33 13.79
C GLN A 688 -7.12 -28.85 13.61
N LEU A 689 -7.26 -29.32 12.37
CA LEU A 689 -7.24 -30.75 12.06
C LEU A 689 -5.86 -31.38 12.35
N HIS A 690 -4.77 -30.64 12.12
CA HIS A 690 -3.43 -31.10 12.48
C HIS A 690 -3.27 -31.23 14.00
N TYR A 691 -3.77 -30.26 14.79
CA TYR A 691 -3.80 -30.34 16.25
C TYR A 691 -4.62 -31.54 16.75
N GLN A 692 -5.83 -31.74 16.24
CA GLN A 692 -6.66 -32.90 16.58
C GLN A 692 -5.99 -34.24 16.22
N THR A 693 -5.21 -34.28 15.12
CA THR A 693 -4.42 -35.46 14.72
C THR A 693 -3.21 -35.67 15.64
N GLN A 694 -2.54 -34.59 16.08
CA GLN A 694 -1.37 -34.66 16.97
C GLN A 694 -1.70 -35.19 18.36
N LEU A 695 -2.93 -34.98 18.86
CA LEU A 695 -3.36 -35.51 20.16
C LEU A 695 -3.33 -37.05 20.22
N GLY A 696 -3.58 -37.72 19.09
CA GLY A 696 -3.44 -39.18 18.92
C GLY A 696 -4.50 -40.04 19.62
N ALA A 697 -4.91 -39.66 20.83
CA ALA A 697 -6.01 -40.24 21.61
C ALA A 697 -7.24 -39.31 21.61
N PRO A 698 -8.44 -39.82 21.90
CA PRO A 698 -9.61 -38.98 22.18
C PRO A 698 -9.30 -37.93 23.25
N TYR A 699 -9.66 -36.67 23.01
CA TYR A 699 -9.34 -35.57 23.92
C TYR A 699 -9.86 -35.81 25.35
N LYS A 700 -10.95 -36.57 25.51
CA LYS A 700 -11.52 -36.97 26.81
C LYS A 700 -10.57 -37.86 27.63
N GLU A 701 -9.87 -38.81 27.02
CA GLU A 701 -8.89 -39.65 27.73
C GLU A 701 -7.72 -38.81 28.26
N ILE A 702 -7.25 -37.83 27.47
CA ILE A 702 -6.22 -36.88 27.89
C ILE A 702 -6.74 -35.99 29.04
N LEU A 703 -7.98 -35.53 28.94
CA LEU A 703 -8.66 -34.71 29.94
C LEU A 703 -8.86 -35.44 31.28
N GLU A 704 -9.22 -36.73 31.23
CA GLU A 704 -9.36 -37.62 32.39
C GLU A 704 -7.99 -37.86 33.05
N ASN A 705 -6.96 -38.22 32.28
CA ASN A 705 -5.60 -38.41 32.79
C ASN A 705 -5.06 -37.17 33.51
N TRP A 706 -5.23 -35.97 32.94
CA TRP A 706 -4.81 -34.73 33.61
C TRP A 706 -5.65 -34.37 34.85
N THR A 707 -6.88 -34.87 34.95
CA THR A 707 -7.72 -34.67 36.15
C THR A 707 -7.32 -35.64 37.25
N LEU A 708 -6.98 -36.88 36.92
CA LEU A 708 -6.34 -37.84 37.84
C LEU A 708 -4.97 -37.33 38.33
N GLU A 709 -4.18 -36.65 37.48
CA GLU A 709 -2.95 -35.97 37.91
C GLU A 709 -3.22 -34.84 38.94
N GLU A 710 -4.30 -34.06 38.78
CA GLU A 710 -4.69 -33.04 39.75
C GLU A 710 -5.13 -33.66 41.09
N GLU A 711 -5.89 -34.76 41.05
CA GLU A 711 -6.37 -35.46 42.24
C GLU A 711 -5.22 -36.13 43.00
N GLN A 712 -4.32 -36.83 42.31
CA GLN A 712 -3.09 -37.38 42.90
C GLN A 712 -2.18 -36.29 43.49
N TYR A 713 -2.14 -35.09 42.89
CA TYR A 713 -1.40 -33.97 43.45
C TYR A 713 -2.00 -33.48 44.78
N VAL A 714 -3.33 -33.43 44.90
CA VAL A 714 -4.03 -33.12 46.16
C VAL A 714 -3.80 -34.22 47.20
N GLU A 715 -3.90 -35.51 46.82
CA GLU A 715 -3.65 -36.64 47.72
C GLU A 715 -2.22 -36.64 48.27
N SER A 716 -1.21 -36.39 47.43
CA SER A 716 0.19 -36.27 47.86
C SER A 716 0.46 -35.11 48.83
N HIS A 717 -0.49 -34.17 48.95
CA HIS A 717 -0.44 -33.01 49.84
C HIS A 717 -1.43 -33.10 51.01
N GLN A 718 -2.08 -34.25 51.23
CA GLN A 718 -3.09 -34.44 52.27
C GLN A 718 -2.58 -34.16 53.70
N GLU A 719 -1.27 -34.23 53.94
CA GLU A 719 -0.65 -33.82 55.21
C GLU A 719 -0.85 -32.32 55.49
N LYS A 720 -0.61 -31.44 54.50
CA LYS A 720 -0.84 -29.98 54.62
C LYS A 720 -2.32 -29.67 54.89
N LEU A 721 -3.21 -30.49 54.34
CA LEU A 721 -4.67 -30.34 54.51
C LEU A 721 -5.17 -30.85 55.87
N ALA A 722 -4.35 -31.52 56.68
CA ALA A 722 -4.77 -32.07 57.97
C ALA A 722 -5.15 -30.98 58.99
N GLU A 723 -4.43 -29.84 58.98
CA GLU A 723 -4.63 -28.72 59.91
C GLU A 723 -5.98 -28.02 59.71
N PHE A 724 -6.52 -28.03 58.49
CA PHE A 724 -7.75 -27.30 58.14
C PHE A 724 -9.04 -28.12 58.31
N LYS A 725 -8.95 -29.40 58.71
CA LYS A 725 -10.11 -30.32 58.78
C LYS A 725 -11.23 -29.87 59.73
N GLU A 726 -10.94 -29.01 60.69
CA GLU A 726 -11.95 -28.44 61.61
C GLU A 726 -12.79 -27.32 60.97
N ASN A 727 -12.38 -26.79 59.81
CA ASN A 727 -13.08 -25.72 59.10
C ASN A 727 -13.25 -26.08 57.62
N GLU A 728 -14.42 -26.60 57.27
CA GLU A 728 -14.79 -27.06 55.93
C GLU A 728 -14.55 -26.01 54.82
N LYS A 729 -14.80 -24.71 55.10
CA LYS A 729 -14.49 -23.62 54.14
C LYS A 729 -12.99 -23.55 53.84
N LEU A 730 -12.15 -23.56 54.88
CA LEU A 730 -10.68 -23.48 54.73
C LEU A 730 -10.11 -24.74 54.10
N PHE A 731 -10.61 -25.91 54.48
CA PHE A 731 -10.22 -27.18 53.88
C PHE A 731 -10.50 -27.22 52.37
N GLN A 732 -11.71 -26.85 51.94
CA GLN A 732 -12.07 -26.81 50.53
C GLN A 732 -11.30 -25.72 49.76
N TYR A 733 -11.02 -24.57 50.40
CA TYR A 733 -10.21 -23.51 49.84
C TYR A 733 -8.77 -23.97 49.56
N GLU A 734 -8.10 -24.63 50.51
CA GLU A 734 -6.73 -25.13 50.31
C GLU A 734 -6.68 -26.33 49.34
N VAL A 735 -7.70 -27.19 49.31
CA VAL A 735 -7.86 -28.24 48.28
C VAL A 735 -7.91 -27.63 46.87
N ASP A 736 -8.72 -26.59 46.66
CA ASP A 736 -8.81 -25.95 45.34
C ASP A 736 -7.56 -25.11 45.02
N CYS A 737 -6.84 -24.60 46.03
CA CYS A 737 -5.53 -23.97 45.83
C CYS A 737 -4.49 -24.96 45.30
N LEU A 738 -4.40 -26.18 45.86
CA LEU A 738 -3.49 -27.21 45.36
C LEU A 738 -3.81 -27.61 43.91
N LYS A 739 -5.09 -27.69 43.54
CA LYS A 739 -5.50 -27.89 42.14
C LYS A 739 -5.08 -26.73 41.24
N LEU A 740 -5.20 -25.48 41.73
CA LEU A 740 -4.74 -24.30 41.00
C LEU A 740 -3.20 -24.31 40.84
N GLU A 741 -2.45 -24.71 41.86
CA GLU A 741 -0.98 -24.84 41.79
C GLU A 741 -0.55 -25.88 40.74
N ARG A 742 -1.22 -27.05 40.68
CA ARG A 742 -0.95 -28.05 39.64
C ARG A 742 -1.32 -27.56 38.23
N LEU A 743 -2.41 -26.81 38.08
CA LEU A 743 -2.76 -26.15 36.82
C LEU A 743 -1.75 -25.06 36.42
N ARG A 744 -1.23 -24.29 37.38
CA ARG A 744 -0.16 -23.32 37.13
C ARG A 744 1.10 -24.00 36.62
N GLU A 745 1.57 -25.06 37.28
CA GLU A 745 2.75 -25.83 36.87
C GLU A 745 2.64 -26.30 35.40
N LYS A 746 1.48 -26.84 35.01
CA LYS A 746 1.20 -27.27 33.62
C LYS A 746 1.12 -26.09 32.65
N LEU A 747 0.39 -25.02 32.99
CA LEU A 747 0.27 -23.82 32.14
C LEU A 747 1.56 -22.97 32.07
N SER A 748 2.54 -23.25 32.95
CA SER A 748 3.89 -22.70 32.89
C SER A 748 4.86 -23.54 32.04
N ASP A 749 4.49 -24.76 31.61
CA ASP A 749 5.29 -25.57 30.70
C ASP A 749 5.13 -25.10 29.25
N ARG A 750 6.26 -24.77 28.62
CA ARG A 750 6.33 -24.27 27.25
C ARG A 750 5.85 -25.30 26.21
N GLU A 751 6.13 -26.59 26.40
CA GLU A 751 5.68 -27.61 25.45
C GLU A 751 4.16 -27.80 25.55
N PHE A 752 3.62 -27.74 26.78
CA PHE A 752 2.19 -27.77 27.06
C PHE A 752 1.43 -26.59 26.44
N ILE A 753 1.95 -25.35 26.52
CA ILE A 753 1.25 -24.18 25.95
C ILE A 753 1.44 -23.98 24.44
N GLN A 754 2.30 -24.73 23.77
CA GLN A 754 2.57 -24.53 22.34
C GLN A 754 1.30 -24.58 21.45
N PRO A 755 0.29 -25.46 21.68
CA PRO A 755 -0.97 -25.42 20.94
C PRO A 755 -1.82 -24.16 21.17
N LEU A 756 -1.69 -23.50 22.33
CA LEU A 756 -2.35 -22.22 22.62
C LEU A 756 -1.62 -21.06 21.90
N LEU A 757 -0.28 -21.07 21.92
CA LEU A 757 0.55 -20.10 21.19
C LEU A 757 0.36 -20.20 19.67
N ASN A 758 0.08 -21.40 19.15
CA ASN A 758 -0.19 -21.61 17.72
C ASN A 758 -1.43 -20.83 17.22
N LEU A 759 -2.41 -20.54 18.09
CA LEU A 759 -3.61 -19.76 17.74
C LEU A 759 -3.29 -18.33 17.27
N ASN A 760 -2.11 -17.78 17.58
CA ASN A 760 -1.60 -16.50 17.07
C ASN A 760 -1.47 -16.48 15.52
N ASN A 761 -1.41 -17.65 14.88
CA ASN A 761 -1.40 -17.76 13.42
C ASN A 761 -2.80 -17.73 12.80
N CYS A 762 -3.84 -18.07 13.57
CA CYS A 762 -5.22 -18.16 13.11
C CYS A 762 -5.82 -16.78 12.81
N ARG A 763 -6.90 -16.78 12.03
CA ARG A 763 -7.83 -15.65 11.89
C ARG A 763 -9.08 -15.80 12.75
N ILE A 764 -9.48 -17.03 13.01
CA ILE A 764 -10.62 -17.37 13.85
C ILE A 764 -10.09 -18.06 15.11
N ILE A 765 -10.31 -17.41 16.25
CA ILE A 765 -10.07 -18.00 17.57
C ILE A 765 -11.42 -18.06 18.26
N LYS A 766 -11.95 -19.28 18.44
CA LYS A 766 -13.18 -19.49 19.23
C LYS A 766 -12.88 -19.23 20.71
N PHE A 767 -13.88 -18.75 21.44
CA PHE A 767 -13.77 -18.48 22.89
C PHE A 767 -12.61 -17.52 23.26
N ASN A 768 -12.31 -16.58 22.36
CA ASN A 768 -11.50 -15.37 22.59
C ASN A 768 -11.81 -14.65 23.93
N SER A 769 -13.06 -14.70 24.39
CA SER A 769 -13.53 -14.32 25.72
C SER A 769 -12.70 -14.87 26.89
N ILE A 770 -12.16 -16.09 26.79
CA ILE A 770 -11.31 -16.71 27.82
C ILE A 770 -9.99 -15.93 27.95
N ILE A 771 -9.33 -15.70 26.81
CA ILE A 771 -8.07 -14.92 26.73
C ILE A 771 -8.32 -13.49 27.23
N GLN A 772 -9.41 -12.85 26.77
CA GLN A 772 -9.79 -11.51 27.19
C GLN A 772 -10.10 -11.42 28.69
N SER A 773 -10.69 -12.47 29.27
CA SER A 773 -10.97 -12.56 30.71
C SER A 773 -9.70 -12.72 31.53
N GLY A 774 -8.71 -13.49 31.06
CA GLY A 774 -7.37 -13.55 31.66
C GLY A 774 -6.62 -12.21 31.58
N LEU A 775 -6.74 -11.50 30.46
CA LEU A 775 -6.18 -10.15 30.32
C LEU A 775 -6.84 -9.14 31.27
N TYR A 776 -8.16 -9.18 31.43
CA TYR A 776 -8.84 -8.36 32.43
C TYR A 776 -8.44 -8.72 33.87
N LEU A 777 -8.24 -10.00 34.18
CA LEU A 777 -7.83 -10.46 35.50
C LEU A 777 -6.45 -9.90 35.91
N ILE A 778 -5.49 -9.80 34.98
CA ILE A 778 -4.16 -9.18 35.21
C ILE A 778 -4.16 -7.64 35.15
N GLY A 779 -5.32 -6.98 35.11
CA GLY A 779 -5.41 -5.52 35.11
C GLY A 779 -5.21 -4.85 33.74
N ALA A 780 -5.23 -5.59 32.62
CA ALA A 780 -4.95 -5.02 31.31
C ALA A 780 -5.96 -3.92 30.91
N ASN A 781 -5.44 -2.86 30.29
CA ASN A 781 -6.24 -1.73 29.83
C ASN A 781 -7.12 -2.13 28.63
N LYS A 782 -8.43 -1.91 28.76
CA LYS A 782 -9.45 -2.18 27.73
C LYS A 782 -9.09 -1.59 26.36
N ALA A 783 -8.50 -0.39 26.31
CA ALA A 783 -8.17 0.28 25.05
C ALA A 783 -7.01 -0.36 24.28
N ASP A 784 -6.13 -1.10 24.97
CA ASP A 784 -4.96 -1.75 24.36
C ASP A 784 -5.30 -3.15 23.84
N ILE A 785 -6.21 -3.86 24.52
CA ILE A 785 -6.59 -5.25 24.18
C ILE A 785 -7.81 -5.38 23.27
N ASN A 786 -8.77 -4.44 23.28
CA ASN A 786 -9.98 -4.49 22.44
C ASN A 786 -9.77 -3.77 21.09
N GLN A 787 -10.72 -3.94 20.17
CA GLN A 787 -10.83 -3.05 19.00
C GLN A 787 -11.44 -1.70 19.45
N PRO A 788 -11.14 -0.58 18.76
CA PRO A 788 -11.69 0.72 19.13
C PRO A 788 -13.22 0.71 19.11
N ASP A 789 -13.80 1.34 20.12
CA ASP A 789 -15.25 1.50 20.33
C ASP A 789 -16.04 0.18 20.42
N ASN A 790 -15.40 -0.93 20.83
CA ASN A 790 -16.10 -2.20 21.09
C ASN A 790 -15.50 -3.06 22.23
N ASN A 791 -16.11 -4.24 22.43
CA ASN A 791 -15.73 -5.23 23.43
C ASN A 791 -15.06 -6.50 22.89
N ARG A 792 -14.81 -6.58 21.58
CA ARG A 792 -14.19 -7.76 20.96
C ARG A 792 -12.67 -7.68 21.11
N LEU A 793 -12.06 -8.80 21.51
CA LEU A 793 -10.60 -8.91 21.64
C LEU A 793 -9.91 -8.63 20.29
N ASN A 794 -8.92 -7.73 20.29
CA ASN A 794 -8.14 -7.41 19.11
C ASN A 794 -6.96 -8.37 18.94
N ILE A 795 -7.29 -9.61 18.55
CA ILE A 795 -6.35 -10.70 18.29
C ILE A 795 -5.18 -10.26 17.38
N ARG A 796 -5.40 -9.33 16.44
CA ARG A 796 -4.35 -8.83 15.53
C ARG A 796 -3.29 -7.96 16.20
N LYS A 797 -3.65 -7.26 17.28
CA LYS A 797 -2.72 -6.49 18.13
C LYS A 797 -2.11 -7.36 19.24
N LEU A 798 -2.86 -8.34 19.72
CA LEU A 798 -2.46 -9.18 20.84
C LEU A 798 -1.41 -10.21 20.39
N VAL A 799 -0.15 -9.96 20.73
CA VAL A 799 0.89 -10.99 20.60
C VAL A 799 0.68 -12.02 21.72
N LEU A 800 0.07 -13.15 21.39
CA LEU A 800 0.05 -14.33 22.26
C LEU A 800 1.47 -14.92 22.32
N ASP A 801 2.17 -14.64 23.42
CA ASP A 801 3.50 -15.17 23.73
C ASP A 801 3.54 -15.86 25.10
N GLU A 802 4.65 -16.53 25.38
CA GLU A 802 4.90 -17.23 26.63
C GLU A 802 4.82 -16.28 27.83
N ASN A 803 5.37 -15.06 27.73
CA ASN A 803 5.36 -14.08 28.83
C ASN A 803 3.93 -13.68 29.24
N LEU A 804 3.05 -13.46 28.27
CA LEU A 804 1.65 -13.10 28.51
C LEU A 804 0.89 -14.22 29.21
N ILE A 805 1.12 -15.47 28.82
CA ILE A 805 0.51 -16.63 29.50
C ILE A 805 1.05 -16.73 30.94
N GLN A 806 2.37 -16.61 31.14
CA GLN A 806 2.96 -16.63 32.49
C GLN A 806 2.44 -15.47 33.38
N GLN A 807 2.14 -14.29 32.82
CA GLN A 807 1.49 -13.19 33.55
C GLN A 807 0.08 -13.55 34.02
N ILE A 808 -0.73 -14.19 33.18
CA ILE A 808 -2.08 -14.66 33.55
C ILE A 808 -1.99 -15.77 34.62
N VAL A 809 -1.07 -16.72 34.44
CA VAL A 809 -0.87 -17.87 35.34
C VAL A 809 -0.34 -17.45 36.72
N SER A 810 0.52 -16.43 36.77
CA SER A 810 1.11 -15.90 38.01
C SER A 810 0.22 -14.91 38.78
N TYR A 811 -1.00 -14.61 38.30
CA TYR A 811 -1.97 -13.81 39.05
C TYR A 811 -2.20 -14.39 40.46
N ASN A 812 -1.97 -13.59 41.50
CA ASN A 812 -2.20 -13.99 42.88
C ASN A 812 -3.67 -13.74 43.29
N HIS A 813 -4.32 -14.78 43.82
CA HIS A 813 -5.69 -14.70 44.35
C HIS A 813 -5.76 -14.33 45.85
N ARG A 814 -4.65 -14.46 46.60
CA ARG A 814 -4.61 -14.31 48.06
C ARG A 814 -4.32 -12.88 48.52
N GLY A 815 -5.08 -12.38 49.50
CA GLY A 815 -4.82 -11.10 50.19
C GLY A 815 -5.26 -9.85 49.42
N PRO A 816 -5.15 -8.64 50.00
CA PRO A 816 -5.61 -7.42 49.37
C PRO A 816 -4.80 -7.07 48.11
N LYS A 817 -5.46 -6.51 47.09
CA LYS A 817 -4.78 -6.01 45.88
C LYS A 817 -3.99 -4.72 46.19
N PRO A 818 -2.81 -4.52 45.58
CA PRO A 818 -1.96 -3.36 45.87
C PRO A 818 -2.46 -2.05 45.25
N GLU A 819 -3.30 -2.12 44.21
CA GLU A 819 -3.81 -0.95 43.48
C GLU A 819 -5.31 -1.13 43.14
N PRO A 820 -6.12 -0.04 43.20
CA PRO A 820 -7.54 -0.08 42.87
C PRO A 820 -7.74 -0.42 41.39
N GLN A 821 -8.55 -1.45 41.13
CA GLN A 821 -8.72 -2.03 39.79
C GLN A 821 -9.78 -1.30 38.96
N TYR A 822 -9.63 -1.34 37.63
CA TYR A 822 -10.67 -0.89 36.71
C TYR A 822 -11.92 -1.78 36.82
N LYS A 823 -13.12 -1.21 36.63
CA LYS A 823 -14.42 -1.93 36.68
C LYS A 823 -14.55 -3.15 35.75
N TRP A 824 -13.69 -3.27 34.73
CA TRP A 824 -13.65 -4.46 33.85
C TRP A 824 -12.79 -5.61 34.40
N CYS A 825 -11.90 -5.33 35.34
CA CYS A 825 -11.00 -6.28 36.01
C CYS A 825 -11.62 -6.91 37.28
N TYR A 826 -12.82 -6.47 37.68
CA TYR A 826 -13.53 -7.01 38.85
C TYR A 826 -13.86 -8.49 38.68
N VAL A 827 -13.66 -9.24 39.76
CA VAL A 827 -13.68 -10.71 39.75
C VAL A 827 -15.07 -11.24 39.43
N ASP A 828 -16.13 -10.56 39.90
CA ASP A 828 -17.51 -10.85 39.51
C ASP A 828 -17.74 -10.79 38.00
N ARG A 829 -17.19 -9.78 37.32
CA ARG A 829 -17.39 -9.58 35.89
C ARG A 829 -16.64 -10.63 35.07
N VAL A 830 -15.40 -10.91 35.46
CA VAL A 830 -14.57 -11.97 34.88
C VAL A 830 -15.29 -13.32 35.03
N GLN A 831 -15.79 -13.63 36.23
CA GLN A 831 -16.54 -14.84 36.53
C GLN A 831 -17.86 -14.93 35.72
N LYS A 832 -18.75 -13.92 35.81
CA LYS A 832 -20.03 -13.88 35.07
C LYS A 832 -19.84 -14.01 33.55
N ARG A 833 -18.66 -13.68 33.00
CA ARG A 833 -18.33 -13.88 31.57
C ARG A 833 -17.84 -15.31 31.26
N ILE A 834 -16.98 -15.89 32.09
CA ILE A 834 -16.44 -17.25 31.85
C ILE A 834 -17.41 -18.39 32.26
N GLU A 835 -18.38 -18.12 33.14
CA GLU A 835 -19.43 -19.07 33.51
C GLU A 835 -20.43 -19.35 32.37
N LYS A 836 -20.52 -18.45 31.38
CA LYS A 836 -21.34 -18.64 30.17
C LYS A 836 -20.73 -19.61 29.15
N ILE A 837 -19.49 -20.06 29.37
CA ILE A 837 -18.72 -20.86 28.42
C ILE A 837 -18.71 -22.32 28.88
N GLU A 838 -19.28 -23.21 28.07
CA GLU A 838 -19.34 -24.64 28.37
C GLU A 838 -17.95 -25.30 28.22
N GLN A 839 -17.42 -25.81 29.33
CA GLN A 839 -16.07 -26.40 29.41
C GLN A 839 -15.83 -27.48 28.34
N GLU A 840 -16.79 -28.39 28.11
CA GLU A 840 -16.64 -29.46 27.11
C GLU A 840 -16.46 -28.92 25.67
N GLN A 841 -17.11 -27.81 25.31
CA GLN A 841 -16.95 -27.21 23.98
C GLN A 841 -15.55 -26.61 23.78
N VAL A 842 -14.96 -26.06 24.85
CA VAL A 842 -13.61 -25.50 24.83
C VAL A 842 -12.56 -26.60 24.81
N ASP A 843 -12.71 -27.64 25.62
CA ASP A 843 -11.80 -28.80 25.63
C ASP A 843 -11.79 -29.54 24.28
N ALA A 844 -12.96 -29.65 23.61
CA ALA A 844 -13.07 -30.23 22.26
C ALA A 844 -12.44 -29.35 21.16
N TYR A 845 -12.34 -28.03 21.36
CA TYR A 845 -11.67 -27.11 20.45
C TYR A 845 -10.15 -27.06 20.72
N ASN A 846 -9.74 -26.79 21.96
CA ASN A 846 -8.35 -26.70 22.38
C ASN A 846 -8.24 -26.99 23.89
N LEU A 847 -7.72 -28.18 24.25
CA LEU A 847 -7.54 -28.63 25.63
C LEU A 847 -6.74 -27.65 26.52
N ILE A 848 -5.82 -26.88 25.93
CA ILE A 848 -4.99 -25.92 26.68
C ILE A 848 -5.80 -24.66 26.99
N LEU A 849 -6.63 -24.21 26.05
CA LEU A 849 -7.61 -23.14 26.28
C LEU A 849 -8.69 -23.57 27.27
N GLY A 850 -9.09 -24.85 27.26
CA GLY A 850 -9.99 -25.44 28.25
C GLY A 850 -9.38 -25.50 29.66
N ARG A 851 -8.09 -25.86 29.79
CA ARG A 851 -7.37 -25.76 31.08
C ARG A 851 -7.14 -24.31 31.51
N MET A 852 -7.01 -23.35 30.58
CA MET A 852 -7.01 -21.92 30.90
C MET A 852 -8.39 -21.45 31.42
N LEU A 853 -9.50 -21.91 30.84
CA LEU A 853 -10.85 -21.63 31.36
C LEU A 853 -11.01 -22.17 32.78
N LYS A 854 -10.66 -23.44 33.02
CA LYS A 854 -10.67 -24.07 34.36
C LYS A 854 -9.78 -23.31 35.36
N PHE A 855 -8.60 -22.86 34.94
CA PHE A 855 -7.71 -22.02 35.75
C PHE A 855 -8.37 -20.68 36.13
N LEU A 856 -8.99 -19.98 35.19
CA LEU A 856 -9.68 -18.71 35.46
C LEU A 856 -10.91 -18.90 36.37
N GLN A 857 -11.69 -19.96 36.17
CA GLN A 857 -12.84 -20.31 37.01
C GLN A 857 -12.40 -20.59 38.46
N LEU A 858 -11.40 -21.44 38.66
CA LEU A 858 -10.84 -21.72 39.99
C LEU A 858 -10.21 -20.47 40.62
N THR A 859 -9.49 -19.66 39.84
CA THR A 859 -8.89 -18.40 40.34
C THR A 859 -9.96 -17.42 40.82
N CYS A 860 -11.07 -17.25 40.09
CA CYS A 860 -12.18 -16.39 40.51
C CYS A 860 -12.90 -16.93 41.74
N LYS A 861 -13.17 -18.25 41.79
CA LYS A 861 -13.77 -18.93 42.95
C LYS A 861 -12.91 -18.75 44.21
N LEU A 862 -11.62 -19.05 44.11
CA LEU A 862 -10.66 -18.90 45.21
C LEU A 862 -10.53 -17.44 45.63
N ARG A 863 -10.50 -16.50 44.68
CA ARG A 863 -10.42 -15.07 44.99
C ARG A 863 -11.63 -14.58 45.79
N LYS A 864 -12.84 -15.08 45.52
CA LYS A 864 -14.03 -14.80 46.33
C LYS A 864 -13.97 -15.44 47.71
N LEU A 865 -13.57 -16.71 47.79
CA LEU A 865 -13.40 -17.40 49.07
C LEU A 865 -12.35 -16.71 49.96
N ASP A 866 -11.24 -16.23 49.40
CA ASP A 866 -10.21 -15.44 50.12
C ASP A 866 -10.81 -14.14 50.72
N ILE A 867 -11.63 -13.42 49.95
CA ILE A 867 -12.35 -12.22 50.41
C ILE A 867 -13.37 -12.57 51.52
N GLU A 868 -14.12 -13.66 51.38
CA GLU A 868 -15.06 -14.15 52.41
C GLU A 868 -14.33 -14.57 53.69
N ILE A 869 -13.24 -15.34 53.58
CA ILE A 869 -12.41 -15.80 54.70
C ILE A 869 -11.81 -14.60 55.44
N ARG A 870 -11.28 -13.59 54.74
CA ARG A 870 -10.77 -12.36 55.36
C ARG A 870 -11.88 -11.56 56.05
N LYS A 871 -13.07 -11.46 55.46
CA LYS A 871 -14.26 -10.83 56.09
C LYS A 871 -14.72 -11.59 57.34
N ASP A 872 -14.78 -12.93 57.30
CA ASP A 872 -15.12 -13.77 58.46
C ASP A 872 -14.07 -13.61 59.58
N ILE A 873 -12.77 -13.54 59.26
CA ILE A 873 -11.69 -13.29 60.23
C ILE A 873 -11.80 -11.88 60.85
N ILE A 874 -12.03 -10.84 60.04
CA ILE A 874 -12.21 -9.46 60.54
C ILE A 874 -13.46 -9.36 61.41
N ALA A 875 -14.57 -9.99 61.02
CA ALA A 875 -15.81 -10.01 61.79
C ALA A 875 -15.64 -10.75 63.12
N ASN A 876 -14.90 -11.86 63.15
CA ASN A 876 -14.65 -12.60 64.39
C ASN A 876 -13.68 -11.86 65.32
N LYS A 877 -12.65 -11.18 64.79
CA LYS A 877 -11.82 -10.24 65.59
C LYS A 877 -12.65 -9.09 66.16
N ARG A 878 -13.60 -8.55 65.40
CA ARG A 878 -14.51 -7.49 65.88
C ARG A 878 -15.41 -7.98 67.01
N LYS A 879 -15.99 -9.18 66.91
CA LYS A 879 -16.75 -9.82 68.01
C LYS A 879 -15.89 -10.05 69.25
N GLN A 880 -14.64 -10.47 69.11
CA GLN A 880 -13.71 -10.62 70.24
C GLN A 880 -13.42 -9.27 70.91
N ILE A 881 -13.18 -8.21 70.12
CA ILE A 881 -12.97 -6.85 70.63
C ILE A 881 -14.23 -6.29 71.29
N GLU A 882 -15.42 -6.65 70.81
CA GLU A 882 -16.71 -6.30 71.40
C GLU A 882 -16.96 -7.04 72.73
N GLN A 883 -16.66 -8.34 72.79
CA GLN A 883 -16.68 -9.14 74.01
C GLN A 883 -15.70 -8.61 75.07
N LEU A 884 -14.47 -8.26 74.69
CA LEU A 884 -13.50 -7.65 75.61
C LEU A 884 -13.97 -6.27 76.10
N LYS A 885 -14.66 -5.47 75.28
CA LYS A 885 -15.29 -4.21 75.71
C LYS A 885 -16.46 -4.43 76.68
N GLU A 886 -17.26 -5.46 76.45
CA GLU A 886 -18.29 -5.90 77.40
C GLU A 886 -17.67 -6.35 78.73
N GLU A 887 -16.55 -7.06 78.70
CA GLU A 887 -15.85 -7.50 79.92
C GLU A 887 -15.21 -6.31 80.66
N VAL A 888 -14.58 -5.37 79.96
CA VAL A 888 -14.08 -4.12 80.56
C VAL A 888 -15.22 -3.27 81.15
N THR A 889 -16.38 -3.17 80.50
CA THR A 889 -17.52 -2.43 81.06
C THR A 889 -18.08 -3.13 82.31
N LYS A 890 -18.23 -4.46 82.30
CA LYS A 890 -18.63 -5.24 83.47
C LYS A 890 -17.62 -5.13 84.63
N LEU A 891 -16.31 -5.11 84.35
CA LEU A 891 -15.29 -4.90 85.37
C LEU A 891 -15.32 -3.48 85.96
N ASN A 892 -15.59 -2.45 85.15
CA ASN A 892 -15.76 -1.09 85.65
C ASN A 892 -17.05 -0.94 86.49
N GLU A 893 -18.16 -1.58 86.08
CA GLU A 893 -19.38 -1.66 86.89
C GLU A 893 -19.13 -2.36 88.23
N LEU A 894 -18.40 -3.49 88.22
CA LEU A 894 -18.00 -4.22 89.43
C LEU A 894 -17.10 -3.37 90.34
N LYS A 895 -16.13 -2.64 89.77
CA LYS A 895 -15.27 -1.70 90.50
C LYS A 895 -16.09 -0.60 91.16
N GLU A 896 -17.03 -0.01 90.43
CA GLU A 896 -17.96 0.98 90.96
C GLU A 896 -18.84 0.43 92.09
N THR A 897 -19.32 -0.81 92.01
CA THR A 897 -20.11 -1.42 93.10
C THR A 897 -19.25 -1.73 94.31
N ALA A 898 -18.08 -2.34 94.13
CA ALA A 898 -17.16 -2.68 95.21
C ALA A 898 -16.63 -1.43 95.94
N LEU A 899 -16.35 -0.34 95.21
CA LEU A 899 -15.94 0.94 95.79
C LEU A 899 -17.06 1.58 96.63
N LYS A 900 -18.33 1.43 96.23
CA LYS A 900 -19.49 1.89 97.01
C LYS A 900 -19.67 1.04 98.27
N GLU A 901 -19.69 -0.28 98.14
CA GLU A 901 -19.80 -1.22 99.27
C GLU A 901 -18.65 -1.06 100.28
N HIS A 902 -17.42 -0.79 99.82
CA HIS A 902 -16.27 -0.52 100.69
C HIS A 902 -16.41 0.83 101.42
N LYS A 903 -16.87 1.88 100.73
CA LYS A 903 -17.12 3.20 101.36
C LYS A 903 -18.29 3.19 102.34
N GLU A 904 -19.27 2.29 102.17
CA GLU A 904 -20.36 2.07 103.12
C GLU A 904 -19.94 1.27 104.37
N GLN A 905 -18.79 0.59 104.34
CA GLN A 905 -18.25 -0.19 105.46
C GLN A 905 -17.27 0.59 106.35
N LEU A 906 -16.72 1.71 105.88
CA LEU A 906 -15.79 2.57 106.63
C LEU A 906 -16.55 3.48 107.62
N SER A 907 -15.96 3.72 108.80
CA SER A 907 -16.49 4.71 109.74
C SER A 907 -16.20 6.16 109.28
N PRO A 908 -16.91 7.17 109.81
CA PRO A 908 -16.75 8.56 109.36
C PRO A 908 -15.34 9.14 109.50
N GLU A 909 -14.54 8.65 110.46
CA GLU A 909 -13.15 9.09 110.67
C GLU A 909 -12.21 8.41 109.64
N GLU A 910 -12.40 7.11 109.38
CA GLU A 910 -11.64 6.37 108.35
C GLU A 910 -11.98 6.84 106.92
N LEU A 911 -13.18 7.38 106.70
CA LEU A 911 -13.60 7.92 105.40
C LEU A 911 -12.88 9.23 105.03
N GLU A 912 -12.37 10.00 106.01
CA GLU A 912 -11.51 11.17 105.74
C GLU A 912 -10.06 10.77 105.41
N GLU A 913 -9.60 9.61 105.87
CA GLU A 913 -8.26 9.06 105.57
C GLU A 913 -8.25 8.10 104.34
N PHE A 914 -9.41 7.77 103.77
CA PHE A 914 -9.52 6.81 102.66
C PHE A 914 -8.84 7.28 101.36
N ASN A 915 -7.66 6.70 101.09
CA ASN A 915 -6.94 6.91 99.84
C ASN A 915 -7.55 6.10 98.69
N GLN A 916 -8.44 6.72 97.91
CA GLN A 916 -9.06 6.05 96.76
C GLN A 916 -8.03 5.61 95.71
N GLU A 917 -6.95 6.35 95.46
CA GLU A 917 -5.96 5.98 94.43
C GLU A 917 -5.26 4.64 94.75
N GLU A 918 -5.04 4.37 96.04
CA GLU A 918 -4.43 3.14 96.54
C GLU A 918 -5.42 1.96 96.60
N TRP A 919 -6.71 2.23 96.87
CA TRP A 919 -7.75 1.21 96.70
C TRP A 919 -7.95 0.85 95.23
N ASP A 920 -8.03 1.86 94.34
CA ASP A 920 -8.22 1.67 92.90
C ASP A 920 -7.04 0.89 92.29
N ALA A 921 -5.80 1.14 92.74
CA ALA A 921 -4.60 0.41 92.34
C ALA A 921 -4.55 -1.03 92.85
N ASN A 922 -5.02 -1.31 94.09
CA ASN A 922 -5.14 -2.67 94.60
C ASN A 922 -6.21 -3.46 93.84
N PHE A 923 -7.39 -2.85 93.58
CA PHE A 923 -8.44 -3.46 92.78
C PHE A 923 -7.96 -3.81 91.36
N ASP A 924 -7.26 -2.88 90.68
CA ASP A 924 -6.70 -3.13 89.34
C ASP A 924 -5.57 -4.17 89.35
N SER A 925 -4.94 -4.43 90.51
CA SER A 925 -3.96 -5.51 90.67
C SER A 925 -4.60 -6.88 90.92
N GLU A 926 -5.78 -6.95 91.53
CA GLU A 926 -6.55 -8.20 91.69
C GLU A 926 -7.41 -8.52 90.46
N HIS A 927 -7.84 -7.49 89.73
CA HIS A 927 -8.69 -7.56 88.55
C HIS A 927 -8.07 -6.80 87.37
N PRO A 928 -6.94 -7.31 86.81
CA PRO A 928 -6.22 -6.65 85.73
C PRO A 928 -7.12 -6.45 84.50
N MET A 929 -7.33 -5.19 84.13
CA MET A 929 -8.19 -4.81 83.00
C MET A 929 -7.65 -5.40 81.69
N PRO A 930 -8.43 -6.20 80.94
CA PRO A 930 -7.93 -6.86 79.74
C PRO A 930 -7.61 -5.86 78.63
N GLU A 931 -6.45 -6.04 78.00
CA GLU A 931 -5.99 -5.19 76.89
C GLU A 931 -6.93 -5.34 75.68
N ILE A 932 -7.69 -4.29 75.35
CA ILE A 932 -8.56 -4.26 74.17
C ILE A 932 -7.69 -4.03 72.92
N PRO A 933 -7.64 -4.97 71.95
CA PRO A 933 -6.91 -4.76 70.70
C PRO A 933 -7.50 -3.61 69.87
N GLU A 934 -6.64 -2.97 69.06
CA GLU A 934 -7.11 -2.01 68.06
C GLU A 934 -8.12 -2.66 67.10
N ASN A 935 -9.18 -1.93 66.75
CA ASN A 935 -10.19 -2.41 65.82
C ASN A 935 -9.55 -2.69 64.46
N PRO A 936 -9.62 -3.92 63.91
CA PRO A 936 -9.03 -4.21 62.60
C PRO A 936 -9.58 -3.25 61.55
N ALA A 937 -8.68 -2.66 60.76
CA ALA A 937 -9.04 -1.80 59.65
C ALA A 937 -9.91 -2.55 58.64
N ASP A 938 -10.87 -1.85 58.04
CA ASP A 938 -11.65 -2.40 56.93
C ASP A 938 -10.73 -2.57 55.70
N GLU A 939 -10.48 -3.82 55.31
CA GLU A 939 -9.85 -4.12 54.03
C GLU A 939 -10.83 -3.77 52.90
N ILE A 940 -10.60 -2.61 52.28
CA ILE A 940 -11.32 -2.16 51.09
C ILE A 940 -10.88 -3.02 49.90
N ASP A 941 -11.63 -4.10 49.65
CA ASP A 941 -11.41 -5.01 48.54
C ASP A 941 -12.51 -4.83 47.48
N ASP A 942 -12.31 -3.83 46.61
CA ASP A 942 -13.24 -3.39 45.55
C ASP A 942 -13.39 -4.41 44.39
N ASP A 943 -12.82 -5.61 44.50
CA ASP A 943 -12.94 -6.69 43.50
C ASP A 943 -14.38 -7.22 43.32
N TYR A 944 -15.25 -6.92 44.28
CA TYR A 944 -16.63 -7.39 44.34
C TYR A 944 -17.59 -6.21 44.07
N ILE A 945 -18.50 -6.35 43.11
CA ILE A 945 -19.61 -5.39 42.99
C ILE A 945 -20.59 -5.72 44.10
N VAL A 946 -20.49 -4.98 45.21
CA VAL A 946 -21.55 -4.97 46.23
C VAL A 946 -22.77 -4.30 45.61
N GLU A 947 -23.57 -5.10 44.91
CA GLU A 947 -24.92 -4.76 44.49
C GLU A 947 -25.68 -4.39 45.77
N GLN A 948 -25.84 -3.08 46.03
CA GLN A 948 -26.59 -2.61 47.19
C GLN A 948 -28.00 -3.18 47.09
N PRO A 949 -28.52 -3.84 48.16
CA PRO A 949 -29.83 -4.45 48.11
C PRO A 949 -30.85 -3.37 47.76
N GLN A 950 -31.61 -3.60 46.68
CA GLN A 950 -32.55 -2.62 46.15
C GLN A 950 -33.58 -2.26 47.23
N GLN A 951 -33.61 -0.99 47.63
CA GLN A 951 -34.45 -0.44 48.70
C GLN A 951 -35.85 -0.08 48.20
#